data_AF-A0A979E3J2-F1
#
_entry.id   AF-A0A979E3J2-F1
#
_cell.length_a   1.000
_cell.length_b   1.000
_cell.length_c   1.000
_cell.angle_alpha   90.00
_cell.angle_beta   90.00
_cell.angle_gamma   90.00
#
_symmetry.space_group_name_H-M   'P 1'
#
loop_
_entity.id
_entity.type
_entity.pdbx_description
1 polymer ?
#
loop_
_entity_poly.entity_id
_entity_poly.type
_entity_poly.pdbx_seq_one_letter_code
_entity_poly.pdbx_strand_id
1 'polypeptide(L)'
;MKPSYVSYLHHQAMDSDCLNLLPSVCEVLADSTLLLHDDTSLEKLLDYFKELIVRNDEQYLMQYQPYLLQFLQSVTKLQTVDPSVFSFSLKLAGLLAGKEHSFTLLEERGVLEYMFQPDSWHTLDLWKNSSVRYGWLQGLWSMLQHPQSIHFFCRNGFLKLVLHLQNDNGHFITSLTGQILAHILNTVMPVVLSNSNNTETPNCCPVNSEFASVTEEVMTHVAASLASQEQAVIVPALRLLATILTQCTEPLRRMFWKHVVGPLELLANVQDDSFTLPIIAVLQAVARSPVLIQPDCRVETLMDIMLFSRSAAESVQCAAVILQMEDCPEVFRRKATDVILLPLLCATASPLQLHEPDKLNGHISRLEKQLSQKAFSVCLLTQSLSSIAEHVCKKSLADIPVQLIASAVIKLLKICTGQCPFTLEAGTFPHLIGCYKVQQCSIDLLGGLTVYAESMDLIEEAFVVLLQYLQCPDSHATVLKKTHQATLKWLSICSPSSDLWKMVIHELFQLMKKHVCDARWEVRDSTLEFITQLTADLKGNSKYTETLHSSGMISALFTSLSDLEGYVQASAMAALGEAVTTFDVGSNVQEKAVTHLLSILSQDTQSFPHRAAVKVFTAWLKSPHCCTALEQSISSVLLLGGNDFDWEVKVHTLELADVLMDRSLNHCPCHFQKIYTSAENKCIMQGLTKLKELGVFEFLFKCLSDCDRPVSQKACSLLLKLRTLMREITTTTDHKVLTLEICECSWNEEMLHRYHKNRDALEINWVKNGDNASCRDMDGADSLNGSPKETDLCQILELLDLEKMHHSLSLSSDHVINSPQSLMEDILFMTKESEENLADCY
;
A
#
# COMPACT_ATOMS: atom_id res chain seq x y z
N MET A 1 -7.73 27.09 -11.81
CA MET A 1 -8.99 27.01 -11.05
C MET A 1 -9.57 25.62 -11.28
N LYS A 2 -9.45 24.74 -10.29
CA LYS A 2 -9.94 23.36 -10.33
C LYS A 2 -11.42 23.36 -9.91
N PRO A 3 -12.34 22.71 -10.64
CA PRO A 3 -13.65 22.38 -10.08
C PRO A 3 -13.49 21.22 -9.10
N SER A 4 -14.14 21.37 -7.95
CA SER A 4 -14.15 20.49 -6.80
C SER A 4 -14.77 19.12 -7.09
N TYR A 5 -14.04 18.07 -6.75
CA TYR A 5 -14.45 16.66 -6.64
C TYR A 5 -15.41 16.43 -5.44
N VAL A 6 -16.49 17.21 -5.34
CA VAL A 6 -17.48 17.08 -4.26
C VAL A 6 -18.89 17.15 -4.83
N SER A 7 -19.27 16.09 -5.53
CA SER A 7 -20.66 15.61 -5.56
C SER A 7 -20.63 14.18 -6.09
N TYR A 8 -21.63 13.37 -5.73
CA TYR A 8 -21.86 11.99 -6.18
C TYR A 8 -21.35 10.85 -5.24
N LEU A 9 -21.43 11.07 -3.93
CA LEU A 9 -21.71 10.01 -2.94
C LEU A 9 -23.18 10.12 -2.52
N HIS A 10 -24.10 9.65 -3.37
CA HIS A 10 -25.52 9.51 -3.02
C HIS A 10 -25.97 8.09 -3.36
N HIS A 11 -25.85 7.19 -2.38
CA HIS A 11 -26.92 6.28 -1.91
C HIS A 11 -26.36 5.23 -0.95
N GLN A 12 -26.60 5.42 0.34
CA GLN A 12 -26.69 4.42 1.41
C GLN A 12 -27.30 5.12 2.65
N ALA A 13 -28.46 5.74 2.48
CA ALA A 13 -29.25 6.28 3.58
C ALA A 13 -30.11 5.14 4.16
N MET A 14 -30.38 5.13 5.47
CA MET A 14 -31.43 4.27 6.01
C MET A 14 -32.75 4.57 5.31
N ASP A 15 -33.38 3.54 4.76
CA ASP A 15 -34.73 3.62 4.22
C ASP A 15 -35.76 3.64 5.36
N SER A 16 -37.01 4.00 5.07
CA SER A 16 -38.12 3.98 6.04
C SER A 16 -38.28 2.63 6.73
N ASP A 17 -37.88 1.55 6.06
CA ASP A 17 -38.00 0.18 6.57
C ASP A 17 -37.08 -0.08 7.77
N CYS A 18 -35.91 0.54 7.81
CA CYS A 18 -35.00 0.42 8.95
C CYS A 18 -35.54 1.09 10.23
N LEU A 19 -36.27 2.21 10.09
CA LEU A 19 -36.95 2.86 11.23
C LEU A 19 -38.03 1.95 11.83
N ASN A 20 -38.67 1.13 10.99
CA ASN A 20 -39.70 0.20 11.44
C ASN A 20 -39.12 -1.03 12.15
N LEU A 21 -37.92 -1.48 11.76
CA LEU A 21 -37.26 -2.66 12.32
C LEU A 21 -36.51 -2.37 13.63
N LEU A 22 -35.91 -1.18 13.76
CA LEU A 22 -35.06 -0.82 14.90
C LEU A 22 -35.73 -1.02 16.28
N PRO A 23 -37.00 -0.66 16.53
CA PRO A 23 -37.64 -0.88 17.82
C PRO A 23 -37.65 -2.37 18.22
N SER A 24 -37.98 -3.25 17.29
CA SER A 24 -38.00 -4.71 17.51
C SER A 24 -36.60 -5.23 17.81
N VAL A 25 -35.58 -4.72 17.10
CA VAL A 25 -34.17 -5.08 17.36
C VAL A 25 -33.78 -4.64 18.77
N CYS A 26 -34.11 -3.41 19.17
CA CYS A 26 -33.86 -2.91 20.52
C CYS A 26 -34.56 -3.71 21.61
N GLU A 27 -35.80 -4.18 21.38
CA GLU A 27 -36.53 -5.04 22.31
C GLU A 27 -35.82 -6.39 22.48
N VAL A 28 -35.39 -7.01 21.38
CA VAL A 28 -34.65 -8.27 21.38
C VAL A 28 -33.32 -8.12 22.13
N LEU A 29 -32.56 -7.06 21.85
CA LEU A 29 -31.29 -6.79 22.55
C LEU A 29 -31.49 -6.51 24.05
N ALA A 30 -32.66 -6.00 24.46
CA ALA A 30 -32.96 -5.72 25.87
C ALA A 30 -33.52 -6.94 26.63
N ASP A 31 -33.82 -8.04 25.95
CA ASP A 31 -34.34 -9.26 26.57
C ASP A 31 -33.20 -10.17 27.04
N SER A 32 -33.00 -10.23 28.36
CA SER A 32 -31.96 -11.05 28.99
C SER A 32 -32.19 -12.56 28.88
N THR A 33 -33.34 -13.01 28.35
CA THR A 33 -33.65 -14.44 28.17
C THR A 33 -33.20 -15.00 26.83
N LEU A 34 -32.86 -14.12 25.87
CA LEU A 34 -32.39 -14.49 24.54
C LEU A 34 -30.86 -14.48 24.50
N LEU A 35 -30.24 -15.60 24.11
CA LEU A 35 -28.79 -15.68 23.87
C LEU A 35 -28.48 -15.26 22.43
N LEU A 36 -27.60 -14.27 22.28
CA LEU A 36 -27.02 -13.90 20.99
C LEU A 36 -25.68 -14.59 20.85
N HIS A 37 -25.49 -15.34 19.76
CA HIS A 37 -24.27 -16.12 19.52
C HIS A 37 -23.25 -15.43 18.60
N ASP A 38 -23.63 -14.34 17.91
CA ASP A 38 -22.76 -13.65 16.95
C ASP A 38 -22.58 -12.14 17.26
N ASP A 39 -21.46 -11.82 17.92
CA ASP A 39 -21.01 -10.46 18.21
C ASP A 39 -20.68 -9.66 16.93
N THR A 40 -20.42 -10.32 15.79
CA THR A 40 -20.07 -9.68 14.51
C THR A 40 -21.23 -8.83 13.99
N SER A 41 -22.46 -9.29 14.19
CA SER A 41 -23.68 -8.57 13.78
C SER A 41 -23.85 -7.24 14.54
N LEU A 42 -23.52 -7.24 15.84
CA LEU A 42 -23.57 -6.06 16.71
C LEU A 42 -22.50 -5.04 16.33
N GLU A 43 -21.28 -5.48 16.03
CA GLU A 43 -20.20 -4.57 15.57
C GLU A 43 -20.53 -3.94 14.21
N LYS A 44 -21.09 -4.70 13.25
CA LYS A 44 -21.54 -4.15 11.96
C LYS A 44 -22.65 -3.12 12.14
N LEU A 45 -23.55 -3.32 13.09
CA LEU A 45 -24.62 -2.37 13.41
C LEU A 45 -24.06 -1.07 14.02
N LEU A 46 -23.02 -1.16 14.86
CA LEU A 46 -22.29 0.01 15.36
C LEU A 46 -21.58 0.78 14.25
N ASP A 47 -20.90 0.09 13.34
CA ASP A 47 -20.24 0.72 12.19
C ASP A 47 -21.26 1.50 11.35
N TYR A 48 -22.46 0.94 11.19
CA TYR A 48 -23.54 1.62 10.49
C TYR A 48 -23.99 2.91 11.21
N PHE A 49 -24.28 2.84 12.51
CA PHE A 49 -24.64 4.04 13.27
C PHE A 49 -23.54 5.10 13.21
N LYS A 50 -22.28 4.67 13.22
CA LYS A 50 -21.13 5.57 13.10
C LYS A 50 -21.11 6.26 11.74
N GLU A 51 -21.35 5.54 10.64
CA GLU A 51 -21.48 6.16 9.31
C GLU A 51 -22.63 7.17 9.26
N LEU A 52 -23.78 6.84 9.86
CA LEU A 52 -24.96 7.71 9.89
C LEU A 52 -24.67 9.03 10.62
N ILE A 53 -23.96 8.96 11.74
CA ILE A 53 -23.57 10.11 12.56
C ILE A 53 -22.51 10.99 11.87
N VAL A 54 -21.69 10.42 10.97
CA VAL A 54 -20.66 11.13 10.20
C VAL A 54 -21.22 11.76 8.92
N ARG A 55 -22.12 11.06 8.20
CA ARG A 55 -22.58 11.45 6.84
C ARG A 55 -23.74 12.46 6.83
N ASN A 56 -24.61 12.47 7.83
CA ASN A 56 -25.89 13.19 7.76
C ASN A 56 -25.96 14.39 8.73
N ASP A 57 -26.71 15.42 8.31
CA ASP A 57 -27.16 16.52 9.18
C ASP A 57 -27.95 15.97 10.38
N GLU A 58 -27.84 16.65 11.52
CA GLU A 58 -28.43 16.28 12.83
C GLU A 58 -29.91 15.84 12.76
N GLN A 59 -30.65 16.32 11.75
CA GLN A 59 -32.06 16.02 11.52
C GLN A 59 -32.37 14.53 11.24
N TYR A 60 -31.45 13.78 10.63
CA TYR A 60 -31.67 12.36 10.33
C TYR A 60 -31.47 11.47 11.57
N LEU A 61 -30.51 11.81 12.43
CA LEU A 61 -30.24 11.09 13.69
C LEU A 61 -31.41 11.23 14.69
N MET A 62 -32.09 12.39 14.70
CA MET A 62 -33.23 12.67 15.57
C MET A 62 -34.40 11.69 15.39
N GLN A 63 -34.53 11.02 14.24
CA GLN A 63 -35.58 10.04 13.98
C GLN A 63 -35.33 8.69 14.71
N TYR A 64 -34.06 8.30 14.87
CA TYR A 64 -33.66 7.04 15.52
C TYR A 64 -33.38 7.20 17.02
N GLN A 65 -32.97 8.40 17.42
CA GLN A 65 -32.55 8.73 18.78
C GLN A 65 -33.55 8.34 19.89
N PRO A 66 -34.88 8.46 19.73
CA PRO A 66 -35.83 8.04 20.76
C PRO A 66 -35.75 6.54 21.07
N TYR A 67 -35.63 5.69 20.04
CA TYR A 67 -35.59 4.24 20.19
C TYR A 67 -34.27 3.78 20.81
N LEU A 68 -33.15 4.34 20.33
CA LEU A 68 -31.82 4.05 20.88
C LEU A 68 -31.71 4.53 22.33
N LEU A 69 -32.25 5.70 22.67
CA LEU A 69 -32.28 6.19 24.05
C LEU A 69 -33.13 5.29 24.94
N GLN A 70 -34.31 4.88 24.48
CA GLN A 70 -35.19 3.97 25.22
C GLN A 70 -34.50 2.62 25.49
N PHE A 71 -33.79 2.09 24.49
CA PHE A 71 -32.96 0.88 24.62
C PHE A 71 -31.87 1.04 25.68
N LEU A 72 -31.07 2.10 25.61
CA LEU A 72 -30.03 2.34 26.61
C LEU A 72 -30.62 2.47 28.03
N GLN A 73 -31.76 3.14 28.16
CA GLN A 73 -32.49 3.26 29.43
C GLN A 73 -33.11 1.95 29.94
N SER A 74 -33.46 1.01 29.07
CA SER A 74 -33.90 -0.31 29.51
C SER A 74 -32.70 -1.11 30.03
N VAL A 75 -31.56 -1.06 29.33
CA VAL A 75 -30.33 -1.75 29.74
C VAL A 75 -29.86 -1.30 31.12
N THR A 76 -30.01 0.00 31.48
CA THR A 76 -29.62 0.48 32.81
C THR A 76 -30.49 -0.04 33.96
N LYS A 77 -31.65 -0.64 33.68
CA LYS A 77 -32.60 -1.17 34.67
C LYS A 77 -32.58 -2.69 34.79
N LEU A 78 -31.85 -3.38 33.92
CA LEU A 78 -31.79 -4.84 33.90
C LEU A 78 -31.00 -5.38 35.10
N GLN A 79 -31.49 -6.49 35.66
CA GLN A 79 -30.83 -7.22 36.75
C GLN A 79 -29.82 -8.27 36.25
N THR A 80 -29.84 -8.58 34.96
CA THR A 80 -28.92 -9.49 34.26
C THR A 80 -28.80 -9.01 32.82
N VAL A 81 -27.57 -8.91 32.29
CA VAL A 81 -27.31 -8.51 30.90
C VAL A 81 -26.16 -9.34 30.34
N ASP A 82 -26.29 -9.76 29.09
CA ASP A 82 -25.20 -10.42 28.39
C ASP A 82 -23.99 -9.45 28.20
N PRO A 83 -22.75 -9.87 28.48
CA PRO A 83 -21.57 -9.00 28.36
C PRO A 83 -21.35 -8.40 26.97
N SER A 84 -21.71 -9.11 25.90
CA SER A 84 -21.56 -8.62 24.52
C SER A 84 -22.60 -7.57 24.19
N VAL A 85 -23.86 -7.77 24.59
CA VAL A 85 -24.91 -6.75 24.49
C VAL A 85 -24.56 -5.52 25.32
N PHE A 86 -24.02 -5.71 26.52
CA PHE A 86 -23.60 -4.59 27.37
C PHE A 86 -22.42 -3.83 26.74
N SER A 87 -21.42 -4.55 26.20
CA SER A 87 -20.31 -3.95 25.44
C SER A 87 -20.79 -3.14 24.24
N PHE A 88 -21.70 -3.70 23.44
CA PHE A 88 -22.37 -2.99 22.34
C PHE A 88 -23.06 -1.71 22.84
N SER A 89 -23.80 -1.80 23.94
CA SER A 89 -24.52 -0.68 24.54
C SER A 89 -23.56 0.43 25.00
N LEU A 90 -22.42 0.09 25.59
CA LEU A 90 -21.37 1.05 25.99
C LEU A 90 -20.80 1.78 24.78
N LYS A 91 -20.48 1.05 23.71
CA LYS A 91 -19.97 1.61 22.45
C LYS A 91 -21.00 2.53 21.81
N LEU A 92 -22.27 2.11 21.76
CA LEU A 92 -23.38 2.90 21.21
C LEU A 92 -23.61 4.18 22.02
N ALA A 93 -23.67 4.07 23.35
CA ALA A 93 -23.85 5.23 24.23
C ALA A 93 -22.72 6.25 24.02
N GLY A 94 -21.48 5.78 23.95
CA GLY A 94 -20.32 6.63 23.68
C GLY A 94 -20.35 7.27 22.28
N LEU A 95 -20.77 6.51 21.27
CA LEU A 95 -20.91 7.00 19.89
C LEU A 95 -21.97 8.11 19.79
N LEU A 96 -23.13 7.93 20.42
CA LEU A 96 -24.18 8.96 20.49
C LEU A 96 -23.70 10.17 21.29
N ALA A 97 -23.02 9.94 22.41
CA ALA A 97 -22.48 10.98 23.27
C ALA A 97 -21.29 11.73 22.64
N GLY A 98 -20.78 11.31 21.47
CA GLY A 98 -19.80 12.09 20.71
C GLY A 98 -20.36 13.40 20.12
N LYS A 99 -21.69 13.59 20.11
CA LYS A 99 -22.36 14.84 19.69
C LYS A 99 -22.90 15.59 20.92
N GLU A 100 -22.67 16.91 21.00
CA GLU A 100 -22.99 17.73 22.18
C GLU A 100 -24.46 17.68 22.62
N HIS A 101 -25.40 17.72 21.66
CA HIS A 101 -26.83 17.66 21.97
C HIS A 101 -27.23 16.31 22.58
N SER A 102 -26.82 15.21 21.95
CA SER A 102 -27.08 13.85 22.41
C SER A 102 -26.36 13.54 23.72
N PHE A 103 -25.15 14.07 23.92
CA PHE A 103 -24.42 14.02 25.18
C PHE A 103 -25.26 14.60 26.32
N THR A 104 -25.75 15.83 26.14
CA THR A 104 -26.57 16.53 27.15
C THR A 104 -27.82 15.72 27.50
N LEU A 105 -28.50 15.19 26.48
CA LEU A 105 -29.69 14.36 26.68
C LEU A 105 -29.38 13.06 27.45
N LEU A 106 -28.30 12.36 27.10
CA LEU A 106 -27.91 11.11 27.77
C LEU A 106 -27.46 11.37 29.22
N GLU A 107 -26.81 12.50 29.49
CA GLU A 107 -26.43 12.93 30.84
C GLU A 107 -27.67 13.28 31.68
N GLU A 108 -28.58 14.12 31.18
CA GLU A 108 -29.83 14.51 31.88
C GLU A 108 -30.72 13.29 32.22
N ARG A 109 -30.67 12.26 31.38
CA ARG A 109 -31.41 11.00 31.57
C ARG A 109 -30.70 10.00 32.49
N GLY A 110 -29.52 10.33 33.01
CA GLY A 110 -28.72 9.48 33.90
C GLY A 110 -28.11 8.25 33.21
N VAL A 111 -28.13 8.19 31.87
CA VAL A 111 -27.60 7.04 31.12
C VAL A 111 -26.09 6.99 31.21
N LEU A 112 -25.41 8.13 31.00
CA LEU A 112 -23.94 8.19 31.06
C LEU A 112 -23.41 7.90 32.46
N GLU A 113 -24.08 8.39 33.51
CA GLU A 113 -23.67 8.17 34.90
C GLU A 113 -23.73 6.68 35.27
N TYR A 114 -24.78 5.96 34.86
CA TYR A 114 -24.85 4.52 35.09
C TYR A 114 -23.89 3.72 34.21
N MET A 115 -23.87 4.01 32.90
CA MET A 115 -23.15 3.21 31.90
C MET A 115 -21.66 3.49 31.83
N PHE A 116 -21.15 4.59 32.38
CA PHE A 116 -19.69 4.83 32.39
C PHE A 116 -19.07 4.79 33.78
N GLN A 117 -19.84 4.48 34.83
CA GLN A 117 -19.36 4.29 36.20
C GLN A 117 -19.31 2.79 36.57
N PRO A 118 -18.15 2.11 36.48
CA PRO A 118 -18.06 0.67 36.69
C PRO A 118 -18.39 0.21 38.11
N ASP A 119 -18.23 1.10 39.10
CA ASP A 119 -18.66 0.84 40.47
C ASP A 119 -20.15 0.47 40.55
N SER A 120 -20.96 0.87 39.57
CA SER A 120 -22.37 0.53 39.48
C SER A 120 -22.64 -0.92 39.04
N TRP A 121 -21.63 -1.67 38.55
CA TRP A 121 -21.81 -3.00 37.94
C TRP A 121 -21.30 -4.16 38.81
N HIS A 122 -20.85 -3.88 40.03
CA HIS A 122 -20.29 -4.88 40.95
C HIS A 122 -21.27 -6.03 41.25
N THR A 123 -22.58 -5.77 41.26
CA THR A 123 -23.62 -6.79 41.46
C THR A 123 -23.77 -7.75 40.27
N LEU A 124 -23.30 -7.36 39.08
CA LEU A 124 -23.44 -8.11 37.82
C LEU A 124 -22.14 -8.76 37.34
N ASP A 125 -21.03 -8.52 38.04
CA ASP A 125 -19.68 -9.01 37.72
C ASP A 125 -19.17 -8.67 36.29
N LEU A 126 -19.82 -7.70 35.62
CA LEU A 126 -19.57 -7.36 34.21
C LEU A 126 -18.15 -6.85 33.95
N TRP A 127 -17.57 -6.10 34.90
CA TRP A 127 -16.23 -5.51 34.74
C TRP A 127 -15.12 -6.56 34.61
N LYS A 128 -15.33 -7.81 35.07
CA LYS A 128 -14.36 -8.90 34.89
C LYS A 128 -14.24 -9.35 33.42
N ASN A 129 -15.27 -9.13 32.61
CA ASN A 129 -15.24 -9.48 31.20
C ASN A 129 -14.40 -8.47 30.38
N SER A 130 -13.43 -8.97 29.61
CA SER A 130 -12.55 -8.12 28.79
C SER A 130 -13.29 -7.37 27.68
N SER A 131 -14.35 -7.96 27.11
CA SER A 131 -15.17 -7.31 26.08
C SER A 131 -15.90 -6.10 26.64
N VAL A 132 -16.36 -6.15 27.90
CA VAL A 132 -16.99 -5.01 28.59
C VAL A 132 -15.97 -3.89 28.83
N ARG A 133 -14.76 -4.20 29.34
CA ARG A 133 -13.72 -3.19 29.54
C ARG A 133 -13.27 -2.54 28.23
N TYR A 134 -13.15 -3.34 27.17
CA TYR A 134 -12.85 -2.84 25.83
C TYR A 134 -14.00 -1.97 25.28
N GLY A 135 -15.25 -2.41 25.42
CA GLY A 135 -16.44 -1.66 25.02
C GLY A 135 -16.57 -0.33 25.76
N TRP A 136 -16.26 -0.31 27.05
CA TRP A 136 -16.21 0.91 27.86
C TRP A 136 -15.15 1.89 27.33
N LEU A 137 -13.92 1.42 27.07
CA LEU A 137 -12.86 2.26 26.49
C LEU A 137 -13.23 2.78 25.10
N GLN A 138 -13.82 1.95 24.24
CA GLN A 138 -14.20 2.35 22.89
C GLN A 138 -15.38 3.34 22.88
N GLY A 139 -16.36 3.14 23.77
CA GLY A 139 -17.41 4.13 24.03
C GLY A 139 -16.82 5.45 24.52
N LEU A 140 -15.87 5.39 25.45
CA LEU A 140 -15.21 6.56 26.00
C LEU A 140 -14.43 7.34 24.93
N TRP A 141 -13.64 6.63 24.10
CA TRP A 141 -12.96 7.21 22.95
C TRP A 141 -13.93 7.94 22.02
N SER A 142 -15.06 7.30 21.70
CA SER A 142 -16.07 7.87 20.79
C SER A 142 -16.79 9.08 21.38
N MET A 143 -16.92 9.14 22.70
CA MET A 143 -17.54 10.25 23.43
C MET A 143 -16.61 11.46 23.55
N LEU A 144 -15.31 11.25 23.72
CA LEU A 144 -14.29 12.29 24.00
C LEU A 144 -13.96 13.21 22.81
N GLN A 145 -14.97 13.71 22.11
CA GLN A 145 -14.82 14.50 20.89
C GLN A 145 -15.04 16.01 21.10
N HIS A 146 -15.58 16.42 22.26
CA HIS A 146 -15.95 17.81 22.54
C HIS A 146 -15.71 18.22 24.00
N PRO A 147 -15.57 19.53 24.34
CA PRO A 147 -15.13 19.96 25.67
C PRO A 147 -16.01 19.48 26.85
N GLN A 148 -17.33 19.42 26.68
CA GLN A 148 -18.24 18.97 27.75
C GLN A 148 -17.98 17.51 28.15
N SER A 149 -17.72 16.63 27.17
CA SER A 149 -17.39 15.22 27.44
C SER A 149 -16.07 15.04 28.20
N ILE A 150 -15.09 15.93 27.96
CA ILE A 150 -13.80 15.91 28.65
C ILE A 150 -13.99 16.38 30.09
N HIS A 151 -14.81 17.41 30.32
CA HIS A 151 -15.17 17.83 31.67
C HIS A 151 -15.91 16.70 32.42
N PHE A 152 -16.81 15.98 31.76
CA PHE A 152 -17.44 14.79 32.34
C PHE A 152 -16.43 13.70 32.71
N PHE A 153 -15.44 13.44 31.84
CA PHE A 153 -14.35 12.52 32.14
C PHE A 153 -13.55 12.93 33.39
N CYS A 154 -13.19 14.22 33.51
CA CYS A 154 -12.46 14.75 34.66
C CYS A 154 -13.29 14.69 35.95
N ARG A 155 -14.54 15.19 35.91
CA ARG A 155 -15.44 15.26 37.07
C ARG A 155 -15.72 13.89 37.69
N ASN A 156 -15.82 12.85 36.88
CA ASN A 156 -16.11 11.49 37.35
C ASN A 156 -14.84 10.68 37.71
N GLY A 157 -13.64 11.27 37.63
CA GLY A 157 -12.40 10.62 38.07
C GLY A 157 -11.96 9.44 37.19
N PHE A 158 -12.43 9.37 35.94
CA PHE A 158 -12.12 8.26 35.02
C PHE A 158 -10.63 8.12 34.68
N LEU A 159 -9.85 9.18 34.87
CA LEU A 159 -8.40 9.13 34.65
C LEU A 159 -7.73 8.01 35.43
N LYS A 160 -8.06 7.84 36.72
CA LYS A 160 -7.46 6.78 37.56
C LYS A 160 -7.78 5.39 37.05
N LEU A 161 -9.00 5.20 36.56
CA LEU A 161 -9.45 3.93 35.99
C LEU A 161 -8.75 3.62 34.68
N VAL A 162 -8.63 4.62 33.78
CA VAL A 162 -7.89 4.48 32.52
C VAL A 162 -6.42 4.16 32.79
N LEU A 163 -5.78 4.85 33.75
CA LEU A 163 -4.41 4.55 34.17
C LEU A 163 -4.27 3.15 34.78
N HIS A 164 -5.29 2.63 35.46
CA HIS A 164 -5.28 1.25 35.95
C HIS A 164 -5.34 0.23 34.81
N LEU A 165 -6.17 0.48 33.78
CA LEU A 165 -6.33 -0.38 32.60
C LEU A 165 -5.08 -0.44 31.71
N GLN A 166 -4.13 0.45 31.90
CA GLN A 166 -2.83 0.37 31.24
C GLN A 166 -2.04 -0.89 31.64
N ASN A 167 -2.36 -1.51 32.78
CA ASN A 167 -1.77 -2.78 33.23
C ASN A 167 -2.71 -3.99 33.01
N ASP A 168 -3.74 -3.87 32.16
CA ASP A 168 -4.64 -4.98 31.85
C ASP A 168 -3.92 -6.09 31.06
N ASN A 169 -4.40 -7.33 31.19
CA ASN A 169 -3.89 -8.49 30.45
C ASN A 169 -4.23 -8.41 28.94
N GLY A 170 -5.27 -7.67 28.55
CA GLY A 170 -5.71 -7.52 27.18
C GLY A 170 -4.86 -6.54 26.37
N HIS A 171 -4.22 -7.02 25.31
CA HIS A 171 -3.41 -6.15 24.43
C HIS A 171 -4.23 -5.03 23.76
N PHE A 172 -5.45 -5.31 23.32
CA PHE A 172 -6.35 -4.31 22.74
C PHE A 172 -6.75 -3.22 23.74
N ILE A 173 -6.96 -3.61 25.01
CA ILE A 173 -7.32 -2.69 26.11
C ILE A 173 -6.14 -1.75 26.40
N THR A 174 -4.94 -2.30 26.58
CA THR A 174 -3.73 -1.50 26.86
C THR A 174 -3.37 -0.55 25.71
N SER A 175 -3.52 -1.00 24.46
CA SER A 175 -3.31 -0.18 23.27
C SER A 175 -4.32 0.98 23.17
N LEU A 176 -5.62 0.69 23.30
CA LEU A 176 -6.67 1.71 23.24
C LEU A 176 -6.58 2.71 24.40
N THR A 177 -6.24 2.22 25.59
CA THR A 177 -5.93 3.06 26.76
C THR A 177 -4.85 4.09 26.43
N GLY A 178 -3.76 3.68 25.79
CA GLY A 178 -2.69 4.59 25.39
C GLY A 178 -3.12 5.63 24.36
N GLN A 179 -3.99 5.26 23.43
CA GLN A 179 -4.57 6.19 22.45
C GLN A 179 -5.48 7.22 23.12
N ILE A 180 -6.38 6.78 24.02
CA ILE A 180 -7.28 7.68 24.78
C ILE A 180 -6.46 8.69 25.59
N LEU A 181 -5.43 8.23 26.30
CA LEU A 181 -4.57 9.13 27.08
C LEU A 181 -3.85 10.16 26.20
N ALA A 182 -3.29 9.74 25.06
CA ALA A 182 -2.66 10.66 24.11
C ALA A 182 -3.64 11.69 23.54
N HIS A 183 -4.87 11.27 23.21
CA HIS A 183 -5.93 12.15 22.72
C HIS A 183 -6.37 13.18 23.75
N ILE A 184 -6.59 12.75 25.00
CA ILE A 184 -6.94 13.66 26.11
C ILE A 184 -5.82 14.69 26.33
N LEU A 185 -4.56 14.25 26.38
CA LEU A 185 -3.42 15.15 26.53
C LEU A 185 -3.37 16.22 25.42
N ASN A 186 -3.53 15.81 24.15
CA ASN A 186 -3.56 16.74 23.02
C ASN A 186 -4.72 17.73 23.09
N THR A 187 -5.87 17.30 23.62
CA THR A 187 -7.07 18.14 23.67
C THR A 187 -7.04 19.13 24.84
N VAL A 188 -6.45 18.74 25.97
CA VAL A 188 -6.37 19.54 27.19
C VAL A 188 -5.29 20.63 27.11
N MET A 189 -4.17 20.37 26.44
CA MET A 189 -3.01 21.27 26.46
C MET A 189 -3.18 22.66 25.80
N PRO A 190 -3.88 22.81 24.66
CA PRO A 190 -4.16 24.13 24.10
C PRO A 190 -4.94 25.04 25.06
N VAL A 191 -5.79 24.47 25.91
CA VAL A 191 -6.56 25.19 26.94
C VAL A 191 -5.66 25.65 28.09
N VAL A 192 -4.62 24.87 28.43
CA VAL A 192 -3.64 25.25 29.46
C VAL A 192 -2.73 26.39 28.96
N LEU A 193 -2.28 26.34 27.70
CA LEU A 193 -1.35 27.34 27.11
C LEU A 193 -2.02 28.68 26.74
N SER A 194 -3.28 28.67 26.32
CA SER A 194 -4.02 29.90 25.98
C SER A 194 -4.25 30.81 27.19
N ASN A 195 -4.30 30.23 28.39
CA ASN A 195 -4.56 30.95 29.63
C ASN A 195 -3.29 31.46 30.34
N SER A 196 -2.10 30.95 30.00
CA SER A 196 -0.83 31.47 30.55
C SER A 196 -0.42 32.82 29.96
N ASN A 197 -1.03 33.23 28.83
CA ASN A 197 -0.69 34.46 28.11
C ASN A 197 -1.66 35.63 28.37
N ASN A 198 -2.76 35.41 29.10
CA ASN A 198 -3.77 36.45 29.38
C ASN A 198 -3.63 37.00 30.80
N THR A 199 -2.68 37.90 31.01
CA THR A 199 -2.75 38.88 32.10
C THR A 199 -3.76 39.97 31.74
N GLU A 200 -4.68 40.25 32.67
CA GLU A 200 -5.56 41.44 32.74
C GLU A 200 -6.84 41.47 31.86
N THR A 201 -7.83 40.63 32.16
CA THR A 201 -9.25 41.06 32.13
C THR A 201 -10.03 40.39 33.29
N PRO A 202 -10.68 41.14 34.19
CA PRO A 202 -11.28 40.61 35.41
C PRO A 202 -12.73 40.14 35.22
N ASN A 203 -13.01 39.26 34.25
CA ASN A 203 -14.37 38.70 34.08
C ASN A 203 -14.48 37.38 33.28
N CYS A 204 -13.43 36.54 33.26
CA CYS A 204 -13.53 35.17 32.77
C CYS A 204 -13.32 34.17 33.92
N CYS A 205 -14.09 33.08 33.90
CA CYS A 205 -14.18 32.05 34.94
C CYS A 205 -12.81 31.63 35.52
N PRO A 206 -12.72 31.38 36.84
CA PRO A 206 -11.46 31.02 37.48
C PRO A 206 -10.96 29.67 36.96
N VAL A 207 -9.66 29.59 36.71
CA VAL A 207 -8.81 28.38 36.63
C VAL A 207 -9.56 27.04 36.62
N ASN A 208 -9.65 26.33 35.48
CA ASN A 208 -9.92 24.89 35.53
C ASN A 208 -8.63 24.14 35.89
N SER A 209 -8.29 24.15 37.18
CA SER A 209 -7.13 23.44 37.78
C SER A 209 -7.15 21.94 37.49
N GLU A 210 -8.33 21.41 37.17
CA GLU A 210 -8.56 20.00 36.81
C GLU A 210 -7.79 19.57 35.55
N PHE A 211 -7.62 20.46 34.57
CA PHE A 211 -6.99 20.13 33.29
C PHE A 211 -5.45 20.05 33.38
N ALA A 212 -4.83 20.96 34.13
CA ALA A 212 -3.39 20.88 34.41
C ALA A 212 -3.06 19.64 35.27
N SER A 213 -3.96 19.27 36.20
CA SER A 213 -3.85 18.07 37.03
C SER A 213 -3.80 16.78 36.19
N VAL A 214 -4.55 16.69 35.07
CA VAL A 214 -4.54 15.48 34.21
C VAL A 214 -3.14 15.21 33.64
N THR A 215 -2.48 16.24 33.09
CA THR A 215 -1.15 16.08 32.47
C THR A 215 -0.11 15.69 33.51
N GLU A 216 -0.16 16.33 34.69
CA GLU A 216 0.73 16.02 35.81
C GLU A 216 0.52 14.59 36.36
N GLU A 217 -0.74 14.15 36.49
CA GLU A 217 -1.08 12.82 36.99
C GLU A 217 -0.64 11.72 36.01
N VAL A 218 -0.82 11.91 34.70
CA VAL A 218 -0.33 10.96 33.69
C VAL A 218 1.20 10.90 33.68
N MET A 219 1.89 12.05 33.71
CA MET A 219 3.36 12.08 33.78
C MET A 219 3.88 11.37 35.03
N THR A 220 3.31 11.68 36.19
CA THR A 220 3.66 11.07 37.47
C THR A 220 3.43 9.57 37.46
N HIS A 221 2.29 9.12 36.90
CA HIS A 221 1.99 7.70 36.77
C HIS A 221 3.01 6.99 35.88
N VAL A 222 3.33 7.53 34.70
CA VAL A 222 4.32 6.92 33.80
C VAL A 222 5.68 6.85 34.47
N ALA A 223 6.16 7.92 35.11
CA ALA A 223 7.43 7.90 35.81
C ALA A 223 7.47 6.89 36.98
N ALA A 224 6.39 6.82 37.77
CA ALA A 224 6.28 5.86 38.87
C ALA A 224 6.25 4.40 38.36
N SER A 225 5.51 4.14 37.28
CA SER A 225 5.44 2.82 36.64
C SER A 225 6.79 2.38 36.06
N LEU A 226 7.56 3.31 35.47
CA LEU A 226 8.92 3.05 35.01
C LEU A 226 9.91 2.83 36.18
N ALA A 227 9.66 3.43 37.34
CA ALA A 227 10.47 3.23 38.54
C ALA A 227 10.07 1.98 39.36
N SER A 228 9.06 1.22 38.90
CA SER A 228 8.61 -0.02 39.54
C SER A 228 9.66 -1.14 39.44
N GLN A 229 9.51 -2.16 40.27
CA GLN A 229 10.30 -3.40 40.20
C GLN A 229 9.58 -4.51 39.41
N GLU A 230 8.32 -4.31 39.05
CA GLU A 230 7.48 -5.31 38.39
C GLU A 230 7.51 -5.18 36.87
N GLN A 231 8.01 -6.19 36.17
CA GLN A 231 8.06 -6.23 34.70
C GLN A 231 6.67 -6.04 34.06
N ALA A 232 5.62 -6.57 34.68
CA ALA A 232 4.23 -6.45 34.24
C ALA A 232 3.73 -4.99 34.22
N VAL A 233 4.36 -4.09 34.99
CA VAL A 233 4.04 -2.66 35.04
C VAL A 233 4.96 -1.85 34.13
N ILE A 234 6.26 -2.18 34.10
CA ILE A 234 7.27 -1.46 33.31
C ILE A 234 7.00 -1.57 31.81
N VAL A 235 6.71 -2.77 31.30
CA VAL A 235 6.56 -2.99 29.85
C VAL A 235 5.36 -2.24 29.27
N PRO A 236 4.15 -2.30 29.86
CA PRO A 236 3.05 -1.45 29.41
C PRO A 236 3.35 0.04 29.54
N ALA A 237 4.16 0.47 30.52
CA ALA A 237 4.50 1.89 30.69
C ALA A 237 5.40 2.40 29.58
N LEU A 238 6.38 1.59 29.15
CA LEU A 238 7.22 1.89 27.98
C LEU A 238 6.38 1.96 26.68
N ARG A 239 5.39 1.08 26.50
CA ARG A 239 4.47 1.12 25.34
C ARG A 239 3.58 2.36 25.36
N LEU A 240 3.04 2.72 26.53
CA LEU A 240 2.26 3.96 26.70
C LEU A 240 3.14 5.17 26.35
N LEU A 241 4.37 5.21 26.88
CA LEU A 241 5.30 6.31 26.61
C LEU A 241 5.61 6.43 25.11
N ALA A 242 5.89 5.33 24.41
CA ALA A 242 6.11 5.34 22.96
C ALA A 242 4.89 5.85 22.20
N THR A 243 3.68 5.48 22.64
CA THR A 243 2.41 5.96 22.06
C THR A 243 2.25 7.48 22.24
N ILE A 244 2.44 7.97 23.46
CA ILE A 244 2.37 9.40 23.81
C ILE A 244 3.38 10.19 22.97
N LEU A 245 4.65 9.77 22.92
CA LEU A 245 5.69 10.47 22.18
C LEU A 245 5.45 10.49 20.67
N THR A 246 4.80 9.45 20.14
CA THR A 246 4.43 9.39 18.71
C THR A 246 3.25 10.32 18.40
N GLN A 247 2.18 10.27 19.21
CA GLN A 247 0.90 10.91 18.90
C GLN A 247 0.72 12.33 19.46
N CYS A 248 1.38 12.69 20.56
CA CYS A 248 1.25 14.01 21.16
C CYS A 248 2.07 15.06 20.37
N THR A 249 1.64 16.31 20.34
CA THR A 249 2.41 17.41 19.70
C THR A 249 3.34 18.11 20.69
N GLU A 250 4.24 18.98 20.22
CA GLU A 250 4.94 19.92 21.12
C GLU A 250 3.92 20.85 21.82
N PRO A 251 4.12 21.24 23.10
CA PRO A 251 5.26 20.98 23.97
C PRO A 251 5.18 19.68 24.80
N LEU A 252 4.11 18.87 24.66
CA LEU A 252 3.88 17.67 25.47
C LEU A 252 5.02 16.66 25.37
N ARG A 253 5.50 16.36 24.15
CA ARG A 253 6.58 15.40 23.96
C ARG A 253 7.80 15.75 24.81
N ARG A 254 8.17 17.03 24.83
CA ARG A 254 9.27 17.56 25.64
C ARG A 254 9.02 17.44 27.13
N MET A 255 7.82 17.77 27.60
CA MET A 255 7.45 17.67 29.01
C MET A 255 7.55 16.21 29.50
N PHE A 256 6.93 15.28 28.76
CA PHE A 256 7.00 13.85 29.06
C PHE A 256 8.44 13.35 29.04
N TRP A 257 9.22 13.68 28.00
CA TRP A 257 10.61 13.28 27.90
C TRP A 257 11.45 13.74 29.10
N LYS A 258 11.37 15.03 29.46
CA LYS A 258 12.08 15.57 30.64
C LYS A 258 11.71 14.83 31.92
N HIS A 259 10.47 14.41 32.06
CA HIS A 259 9.98 13.73 33.26
C HIS A 259 10.41 12.25 33.35
N VAL A 260 10.53 11.57 32.21
CA VAL A 260 10.79 10.11 32.17
C VAL A 260 12.24 9.73 31.84
N VAL A 261 13.08 10.66 31.37
CA VAL A 261 14.46 10.34 30.96
C VAL A 261 15.31 9.75 32.09
N GLY A 262 15.18 10.26 33.33
CA GLY A 262 15.87 9.70 34.50
C GLY A 262 15.46 8.26 34.81
N PRO A 263 14.15 7.95 34.95
CA PRO A 263 13.66 6.58 35.06
C PRO A 263 14.12 5.67 33.90
N LEU A 264 14.12 6.16 32.66
CA LEU A 264 14.63 5.41 31.50
C LEU A 264 16.12 5.10 31.61
N GLU A 265 16.95 6.04 32.06
CA GLU A 265 18.39 5.82 32.29
C GLU A 265 18.63 4.74 33.36
N LEU A 266 17.83 4.73 34.43
CA LEU A 266 17.92 3.71 35.48
C LEU A 266 17.52 2.33 34.94
N LEU A 267 16.39 2.23 34.24
CA LEU A 267 15.96 0.99 33.58
C LEU A 267 16.98 0.51 32.54
N ALA A 268 17.57 1.44 31.78
CA ALA A 268 18.60 1.12 30.81
C ALA A 268 19.89 0.57 31.48
N ASN A 269 20.18 0.96 32.71
CA ASN A 269 21.32 0.41 33.44
C ASN A 269 21.08 -0.98 34.05
N VAL A 270 19.82 -1.42 34.16
CA VAL A 270 19.50 -2.78 34.60
C VAL A 270 20.01 -3.77 33.55
N GLN A 271 20.75 -4.80 34.00
CA GLN A 271 21.20 -5.92 33.15
C GLN A 271 20.07 -6.92 32.89
N ASP A 272 18.94 -6.43 32.42
CA ASP A 272 17.80 -7.23 31.97
C ASP A 272 17.48 -6.83 30.52
N ASP A 273 17.75 -7.75 29.59
CA ASP A 273 17.57 -7.53 28.15
C ASP A 273 16.08 -7.44 27.76
N SER A 274 15.15 -7.84 28.65
CA SER A 274 13.71 -7.81 28.35
C SER A 274 13.14 -6.38 28.16
N PHE A 275 13.84 -5.36 28.66
CA PHE A 275 13.44 -3.96 28.51
C PHE A 275 14.07 -3.26 27.30
N THR A 276 15.12 -3.84 26.70
CA THR A 276 15.90 -3.17 25.65
C THR A 276 15.04 -2.85 24.42
N LEU A 277 14.26 -3.81 23.93
CA LEU A 277 13.38 -3.59 22.76
C LEU A 277 12.27 -2.56 23.02
N PRO A 278 11.53 -2.60 24.15
CA PRO A 278 10.60 -1.52 24.51
C PRO A 278 11.26 -0.13 24.61
N ILE A 279 12.48 -0.02 25.15
CA ILE A 279 13.21 1.26 25.21
C ILE A 279 13.60 1.73 23.80
N ILE A 280 14.03 0.82 22.91
CA ILE A 280 14.29 1.15 21.51
C ILE A 280 13.03 1.69 20.82
N ALA A 281 11.84 1.13 21.10
CA ALA A 281 10.58 1.64 20.56
C ALA A 281 10.27 3.07 21.05
N VAL A 282 10.60 3.40 22.32
CA VAL A 282 10.52 4.76 22.85
C VAL A 282 11.48 5.70 22.12
N LEU A 283 12.74 5.28 21.89
CA LEU A 283 13.72 6.07 21.12
C LEU A 283 13.27 6.28 19.66
N GLN A 284 12.67 5.28 19.04
CA GLN A 284 12.10 5.38 17.68
C GLN A 284 10.97 6.41 17.62
N ALA A 285 10.10 6.45 18.63
CA ALA A 285 9.00 7.41 18.70
C ALA A 285 9.49 8.87 18.73
N VAL A 286 10.67 9.13 19.33
CA VAL A 286 11.27 10.47 19.40
C VAL A 286 12.30 10.75 18.31
N ALA A 287 12.69 9.75 17.52
CA ALA A 287 13.76 9.91 16.52
C ALA A 287 13.44 10.98 15.46
N ARG A 288 12.15 11.20 15.17
CA ARG A 288 11.66 12.23 14.23
C ARG A 288 11.23 13.54 14.91
N SER A 289 11.65 13.76 16.16
CA SER A 289 11.23 14.90 16.98
C SER A 289 12.44 15.72 17.43
N PRO A 290 12.36 17.07 17.50
CA PRO A 290 13.48 17.91 17.94
C PRO A 290 13.78 17.80 19.45
N VAL A 291 12.98 17.03 20.20
CA VAL A 291 13.09 16.85 21.66
C VAL A 291 14.50 16.44 22.10
N LEU A 292 15.16 15.58 21.33
CA LEU A 292 16.46 15.00 21.70
C LEU A 292 17.65 15.95 21.52
N ILE A 293 17.45 17.12 20.91
CA ILE A 293 18.52 18.09 20.60
C ILE A 293 18.54 19.22 21.63
N GLN A 294 17.46 19.36 22.39
CA GLN A 294 17.35 20.42 23.38
C GLN A 294 18.25 20.12 24.58
N PRO A 295 19.07 21.10 25.03
CA PRO A 295 20.06 20.88 26.09
C PRO A 295 19.43 20.39 27.41
N ASP A 296 18.19 20.77 27.66
CA ASP A 296 17.46 20.40 28.88
C ASP A 296 16.96 18.94 28.90
N CYS A 297 17.03 18.21 27.79
CA CYS A 297 16.41 16.89 27.62
C CYS A 297 17.36 15.71 27.89
N ARG A 298 18.63 15.97 28.25
CA ARG A 298 19.62 14.99 28.75
C ARG A 298 19.52 13.58 28.15
N VAL A 299 19.92 13.38 26.90
CA VAL A 299 19.82 12.06 26.23
C VAL A 299 21.15 11.28 26.20
N GLU A 300 22.25 11.93 26.57
CA GLU A 300 23.60 11.40 26.34
C GLU A 300 23.88 10.10 27.09
N THR A 301 23.50 10.05 28.36
CA THR A 301 23.70 8.88 29.22
C THR A 301 22.86 7.70 28.75
N LEU A 302 21.58 7.93 28.43
CA LEU A 302 20.69 6.90 27.88
C LEU A 302 21.24 6.33 26.56
N MET A 303 21.67 7.18 25.64
CA MET A 303 22.26 6.75 24.36
C MET A 303 23.56 5.96 24.57
N ASP A 304 24.47 6.43 25.43
CA ASP A 304 25.72 5.71 25.71
C ASP A 304 25.44 4.32 26.32
N ILE A 305 24.48 4.20 27.24
CA ILE A 305 24.09 2.90 27.82
C ILE A 305 23.55 1.97 26.73
N MET A 306 22.61 2.45 25.91
CA MET A 306 21.96 1.65 24.88
C MET A 306 22.90 1.25 23.74
N LEU A 307 23.90 2.09 23.41
CA LEU A 307 24.91 1.78 22.40
C LEU A 307 25.95 0.78 22.89
N PHE A 308 26.43 0.89 24.14
CA PHE A 308 27.64 0.15 24.56
C PHE A 308 27.39 -0.95 25.58
N SER A 309 26.31 -0.88 26.37
CA SER A 309 26.10 -1.81 27.49
C SER A 309 25.26 -3.04 27.13
N ARG A 310 24.62 -3.05 25.95
CA ARG A 310 23.67 -4.07 25.50
C ARG A 310 24.32 -5.22 24.70
N SER A 311 23.51 -6.20 24.29
CA SER A 311 23.98 -7.20 23.34
C SER A 311 24.34 -6.52 22.00
N ALA A 312 25.26 -7.08 21.20
CA ALA A 312 25.68 -6.40 19.98
C ALA A 312 24.52 -6.18 18.99
N ALA A 313 23.54 -7.09 18.94
CA ALA A 313 22.38 -6.97 18.06
C ALA A 313 21.48 -5.78 18.46
N GLU A 314 21.24 -5.60 19.75
CA GLU A 314 20.46 -4.48 20.26
C GLU A 314 21.21 -3.15 20.13
N SER A 315 22.52 -3.15 20.36
CA SER A 315 23.39 -1.99 20.12
C SER A 315 23.34 -1.53 18.67
N VAL A 316 23.42 -2.47 17.71
CA VAL A 316 23.26 -2.17 16.27
C VAL A 316 21.85 -1.64 15.97
N GLN A 317 20.81 -2.19 16.59
CA GLN A 317 19.44 -1.70 16.43
C GLN A 317 19.29 -0.26 16.94
N CYS A 318 19.82 0.02 18.13
CA CYS A 318 19.81 1.36 18.72
C CYS A 318 20.58 2.36 17.85
N ALA A 319 21.76 1.97 17.37
CA ALA A 319 22.55 2.78 16.47
C ALA A 319 21.79 3.09 15.17
N ALA A 320 21.04 2.13 14.61
CA ALA A 320 20.23 2.36 13.41
C ALA A 320 19.14 3.41 13.64
N VAL A 321 18.49 3.38 14.81
CA VAL A 321 17.49 4.38 15.21
C VAL A 321 18.12 5.76 15.36
N ILE A 322 19.30 5.85 15.98
CA ILE A 322 20.03 7.12 16.14
C ILE A 322 20.41 7.74 14.79
N LEU A 323 20.83 6.91 13.81
CA LEU A 323 21.16 7.38 12.47
C LEU A 323 19.94 7.82 11.64
N GLN A 324 18.74 7.37 12.00
CA GLN A 324 17.48 7.81 11.38
C GLN A 324 17.02 9.19 11.89
N MET A 325 17.63 9.73 12.93
CA MET A 325 17.25 11.04 13.48
C MET A 325 17.57 12.19 12.51
N GLU A 326 16.60 13.08 12.32
CA GLU A 326 16.71 14.18 11.34
C GLU A 326 17.85 15.13 11.66
N ASP A 327 17.95 15.56 12.93
CA ASP A 327 18.93 16.52 13.45
C ASP A 327 19.79 15.91 14.57
N CYS A 328 20.30 14.69 14.37
CA CYS A 328 21.16 14.01 15.37
C CYS A 328 22.43 14.84 15.71
N PRO A 329 22.77 15.05 16.99
CA PRO A 329 24.06 15.63 17.37
C PRO A 329 25.23 14.81 16.81
N GLU A 330 26.24 15.51 16.29
CA GLU A 330 27.36 14.91 15.56
C GLU A 330 28.12 13.84 16.37
N VAL A 331 28.22 14.02 17.69
CA VAL A 331 28.84 13.06 18.62
C VAL A 331 28.10 11.72 18.62
N PHE A 332 26.76 11.73 18.65
CA PHE A 332 25.96 10.50 18.63
C PHE A 332 25.94 9.85 17.26
N ARG A 333 25.93 10.66 16.20
CA ARG A 333 26.06 10.18 14.83
C ARG A 333 27.34 9.36 14.67
N ARG A 334 28.49 9.90 15.11
CA ARG A 334 29.78 9.19 15.06
C ARG A 334 29.77 7.90 15.85
N LYS A 335 29.30 7.92 17.10
CA LYS A 335 29.19 6.72 17.95
C LYS A 335 28.29 5.65 17.35
N ALA A 336 27.14 6.03 16.80
CA ALA A 336 26.20 5.11 16.16
C ALA A 336 26.79 4.52 14.86
N THR A 337 27.49 5.34 14.06
CA THR A 337 28.23 4.86 12.88
C THR A 337 29.28 3.82 13.27
N ASP A 338 30.09 4.08 14.30
CA ASP A 338 31.10 3.14 14.80
C ASP A 338 30.46 1.80 15.19
N VAL A 339 29.36 1.82 15.96
CA VAL A 339 28.66 0.61 16.41
C VAL A 339 28.05 -0.17 15.25
N ILE A 340 27.47 0.51 14.25
CA ILE A 340 26.88 -0.16 13.07
C ILE A 340 27.95 -0.78 12.18
N LEU A 341 29.11 -0.13 12.02
CA LEU A 341 30.19 -0.64 11.17
C LEU A 341 30.95 -1.80 11.83
N LEU A 342 30.96 -1.86 13.16
CA LEU A 342 31.80 -2.79 13.90
C LEU A 342 31.61 -4.27 13.53
N PRO A 343 30.39 -4.82 13.39
CA PRO A 343 30.21 -6.22 12.97
C PRO A 343 30.87 -6.53 11.63
N LEU A 344 30.75 -5.62 10.65
CA LEU A 344 31.39 -5.76 9.34
C LEU A 344 32.91 -5.73 9.48
N LEU A 345 33.46 -4.71 10.16
CA LEU A 345 34.91 -4.54 10.29
C LEU A 345 35.56 -5.68 11.07
N CYS A 346 34.92 -6.19 12.14
CA CYS A 346 35.39 -7.34 12.89
C CYS A 346 35.32 -8.63 12.06
N ALA A 347 34.23 -8.87 11.32
CA ALA A 347 34.09 -10.04 10.46
C ALA A 347 35.13 -10.09 9.34
N THR A 348 35.61 -8.93 8.89
CA THR A 348 36.56 -8.80 7.79
C THR A 348 37.99 -8.53 8.28
N ALA A 349 38.23 -8.44 9.60
CA ALA A 349 39.52 -8.00 10.15
C ALA A 349 40.05 -6.73 9.46
N SER A 350 39.16 -5.76 9.24
CA SER A 350 39.49 -4.47 8.64
C SER A 350 39.99 -3.48 9.71
N PRO A 351 40.75 -2.44 9.33
CA PRO A 351 41.24 -1.44 10.27
C PRO A 351 40.09 -0.79 11.05
N LEU A 352 40.18 -0.85 12.38
CA LEU A 352 39.24 -0.21 13.31
C LEU A 352 39.67 1.25 13.53
N GLN A 353 39.31 2.14 12.61
CA GLN A 353 39.50 3.59 12.79
C GLN A 353 38.32 4.18 13.58
N LEU A 354 38.18 3.74 14.84
CA LEU A 354 37.05 4.09 15.71
C LEU A 354 37.29 5.43 16.41
N HIS A 355 36.22 6.20 16.65
CA HIS A 355 36.31 7.48 17.34
C HIS A 355 36.50 7.34 18.87
N GLU A 356 35.96 6.30 19.50
CA GLU A 356 36.11 6.02 20.95
C GLU A 356 36.56 4.56 21.23
N PRO A 357 37.82 4.19 20.97
CA PRO A 357 38.29 2.80 21.05
C PRO A 357 38.21 2.20 22.47
N ASP A 358 38.47 3.00 23.51
CA ASP A 358 38.51 2.50 24.90
C ASP A 358 37.15 2.00 25.39
N LYS A 359 36.06 2.67 25.02
CA LYS A 359 34.70 2.22 25.35
C LYS A 359 34.27 1.01 24.53
N LEU A 360 34.79 0.90 23.30
CA LEU A 360 34.43 -0.16 22.38
C LEU A 360 35.21 -1.46 22.63
N ASN A 361 36.35 -1.44 23.31
CA ASN A 361 37.17 -2.63 23.56
C ASN A 361 36.39 -3.79 24.22
N GLY A 362 35.62 -3.51 25.28
CA GLY A 362 34.76 -4.52 25.92
C GLY A 362 33.61 -4.99 25.02
N HIS A 363 33.12 -4.11 24.14
CA HIS A 363 32.08 -4.42 23.16
C HIS A 363 32.62 -5.30 22.02
N ILE A 364 33.84 -5.02 21.54
CA ILE A 364 34.55 -5.81 20.50
C ILE A 364 34.71 -7.25 20.95
N SER A 365 35.19 -7.50 22.17
CA SER A 365 35.35 -8.88 22.67
C SER A 365 34.01 -9.64 22.76
N ARG A 366 32.92 -8.95 23.12
CA ARG A 366 31.56 -9.53 23.13
C ARG A 366 31.08 -9.83 21.72
N LEU A 367 31.31 -8.90 20.79
CA LEU A 367 30.97 -9.02 19.38
C LEU A 367 31.71 -10.19 18.73
N GLU A 368 33.02 -10.33 18.93
CA GLU A 368 33.82 -11.44 18.41
C GLU A 368 33.28 -12.80 18.88
N LYS A 369 32.89 -12.89 20.16
CA LYS A 369 32.24 -14.09 20.71
C LYS A 369 30.90 -14.35 20.03
N GLN A 370 30.07 -13.34 19.78
CA GLN A 370 28.79 -13.51 19.09
C GLN A 370 28.97 -13.86 17.59
N LEU A 371 29.95 -13.26 16.91
CA LEU A 371 30.28 -13.57 15.51
C LEU A 371 30.78 -15.02 15.37
N SER A 372 31.40 -15.61 16.41
CA SER A 372 31.80 -17.02 16.37
C SER A 372 30.62 -18.00 16.32
N GLN A 373 29.43 -17.55 16.75
CA GLN A 373 28.21 -18.36 16.80
C GLN A 373 27.33 -18.11 15.58
N LYS A 374 27.06 -19.16 14.80
CA LYS A 374 26.30 -19.07 13.52
C LYS A 374 24.97 -18.33 13.61
N ALA A 375 24.17 -18.56 14.66
CA ALA A 375 22.83 -17.96 14.77
C ALA A 375 22.90 -16.44 14.96
N PHE A 376 23.87 -15.97 15.74
CA PHE A 376 24.05 -14.56 16.05
C PHE A 376 24.80 -13.82 14.95
N SER A 377 25.82 -14.43 14.36
CA SER A 377 26.65 -13.80 13.33
C SER A 377 25.86 -13.41 12.09
N VAL A 378 24.99 -14.30 11.60
CA VAL A 378 24.15 -14.02 10.42
C VAL A 378 23.16 -12.91 10.72
N CYS A 379 22.46 -12.96 11.86
CA CYS A 379 21.51 -11.93 12.26
C CYS A 379 22.20 -10.56 12.39
N LEU A 380 23.32 -10.52 13.10
CA LEU A 380 24.06 -9.30 13.38
C LEU A 380 24.65 -8.66 12.12
N LEU A 381 25.29 -9.45 11.26
CA LEU A 381 25.84 -8.96 10.00
C LEU A 381 24.75 -8.48 9.05
N THR A 382 23.66 -9.23 8.91
CA THR A 382 22.55 -8.81 8.01
C THR A 382 21.89 -7.52 8.50
N GLN A 383 21.71 -7.36 9.82
CA GLN A 383 21.18 -6.14 10.42
C GLN A 383 22.12 -4.95 10.24
N SER A 384 23.42 -5.14 10.51
CA SER A 384 24.47 -4.13 10.29
C SER A 384 24.50 -3.69 8.82
N LEU A 385 24.67 -4.62 7.88
CA LEU A 385 24.74 -4.36 6.44
C LEU A 385 23.49 -3.63 5.92
N SER A 386 22.30 -4.05 6.34
CA SER A 386 21.04 -3.43 5.90
C SER A 386 20.90 -2.01 6.46
N SER A 387 21.30 -1.79 7.72
CA SER A 387 21.28 -0.47 8.35
C SER A 387 22.26 0.50 7.67
N ILE A 388 23.45 0.01 7.30
CA ILE A 388 24.43 0.79 6.52
C ILE A 388 23.84 1.14 5.16
N ALA A 389 23.25 0.17 4.45
CA ALA A 389 22.69 0.39 3.12
C ALA A 389 21.57 1.44 3.12
N GLU A 390 20.66 1.39 4.10
CA GLU A 390 19.60 2.39 4.26
C GLU A 390 20.18 3.79 4.51
N HIS A 391 21.23 3.89 5.32
CA HIS A 391 21.85 5.16 5.67
C HIS A 391 22.63 5.77 4.50
N VAL A 392 23.41 4.97 3.77
CA VAL A 392 24.16 5.36 2.56
C VAL A 392 23.25 5.99 1.50
N CYS A 393 22.00 5.51 1.37
CA CYS A 393 21.05 6.02 0.39
C CYS A 393 20.33 7.34 0.76
N LYS A 394 20.31 7.77 2.04
CA LYS A 394 19.40 8.84 2.52
C LYS A 394 20.01 10.23 2.73
N LYS A 395 21.34 10.39 2.91
CA LYS A 395 21.94 11.72 3.23
C LYS A 395 23.32 11.93 2.59
N SER A 396 23.66 13.20 2.35
CA SER A 396 25.02 13.68 2.02
C SER A 396 25.96 13.45 3.20
N LEU A 397 27.16 12.97 2.90
CA LEU A 397 27.80 11.95 3.71
C LEU A 397 29.27 12.32 3.97
N ALA A 398 29.48 13.48 4.60
CA ALA A 398 30.83 14.02 4.83
C ALA A 398 31.68 13.19 5.82
N ASP A 399 31.05 12.34 6.65
CA ASP A 399 31.71 11.71 7.82
C ASP A 399 31.75 10.17 7.81
N ILE A 400 31.38 9.48 6.71
CA ILE A 400 31.46 8.00 6.67
C ILE A 400 32.64 7.57 5.80
N PRO A 401 33.45 6.59 6.27
CA PRO A 401 34.59 6.09 5.51
C PRO A 401 34.12 5.13 4.39
N VAL A 402 33.51 5.68 3.33
CA VAL A 402 32.95 4.92 2.19
C VAL A 402 33.96 3.90 1.64
N GLN A 403 35.22 4.30 1.45
CA GLN A 403 36.27 3.42 0.93
C GLN A 403 36.54 2.23 1.87
N LEU A 404 36.55 2.46 3.19
CA LEU A 404 36.71 1.40 4.18
C LEU A 404 35.53 0.44 4.14
N ILE A 405 34.30 0.95 4.06
CA ILE A 405 33.08 0.15 3.95
C ILE A 405 33.12 -0.70 2.68
N ALA A 406 33.42 -0.10 1.55
CA ALA A 406 33.46 -0.78 0.27
C ALA A 406 34.50 -1.92 0.28
N SER A 407 35.72 -1.64 0.75
CA SER A 407 36.78 -2.64 0.90
C SER A 407 36.38 -3.77 1.85
N ALA A 408 35.75 -3.45 2.99
CA ALA A 408 35.27 -4.44 3.95
C ALA A 408 34.16 -5.32 3.34
N VAL A 409 33.18 -4.73 2.64
CA VAL A 409 32.10 -5.49 1.96
C VAL A 409 32.66 -6.41 0.88
N ILE A 410 33.59 -5.93 0.06
CA ILE A 410 34.29 -6.73 -0.97
C ILE A 410 35.04 -7.89 -0.31
N LYS A 411 35.74 -7.65 0.81
CA LYS A 411 36.43 -8.68 1.58
C LYS A 411 35.45 -9.70 2.18
N LEU A 412 34.32 -9.25 2.73
CA LEU A 412 33.27 -10.13 3.27
C LEU A 412 32.68 -11.02 2.18
N LEU A 413 32.45 -10.48 0.98
CA LEU A 413 31.98 -11.24 -0.17
C LEU A 413 32.98 -12.30 -0.61
N LYS A 414 34.30 -12.00 -0.61
CA LYS A 414 35.38 -12.97 -0.86
C LYS A 414 35.50 -14.04 0.23
N ILE A 415 35.22 -13.70 1.49
CA ILE A 415 35.11 -14.68 2.58
C ILE A 415 33.94 -15.62 2.33
N CYS A 416 32.77 -15.09 1.95
CA CYS A 416 31.57 -15.89 1.70
C CYS A 416 31.73 -16.86 0.51
N THR A 417 32.63 -16.58 -0.44
CA THR A 417 32.97 -17.49 -1.55
C THR A 417 34.14 -18.43 -1.24
N GLY A 418 34.76 -18.32 -0.05
CA GLY A 418 35.90 -19.15 0.35
C GLY A 418 37.23 -18.78 -0.33
N GLN A 419 37.35 -17.59 -0.92
CA GLN A 419 38.53 -17.15 -1.67
C GLN A 419 39.61 -16.48 -0.80
N CYS A 420 39.31 -16.08 0.44
CA CYS A 420 40.31 -15.52 1.34
C CYS A 420 41.13 -16.64 2.01
N PRO A 421 42.47 -16.64 1.90
CA PRO A 421 43.30 -17.59 2.64
C PRO A 421 43.14 -17.34 4.14
N PHE A 422 42.86 -18.40 4.88
CA PHE A 422 42.77 -18.37 6.34
C PHE A 422 44.14 -18.03 6.94
N THR A 423 44.45 -16.75 7.14
CA THR A 423 45.51 -16.38 8.07
C THR A 423 45.00 -16.63 9.47
N LEU A 424 45.65 -17.54 10.20
CA LEU A 424 45.24 -18.06 11.51
C LEU A 424 44.99 -17.00 12.61
N GLU A 425 45.32 -15.73 12.38
CA GLU A 425 45.37 -14.70 13.42
C GLU A 425 44.17 -13.73 13.43
N ALA A 426 43.19 -13.87 12.52
CA ALA A 426 41.98 -13.04 12.56
C ALA A 426 40.71 -13.82 12.21
N GLY A 427 39.75 -13.83 13.16
CA GLY A 427 38.31 -14.14 12.97
C GLY A 427 37.93 -15.08 11.82
N THR A 428 38.25 -16.37 11.93
CA THR A 428 37.78 -17.35 10.93
C THR A 428 36.33 -17.73 11.22
N PHE A 429 35.38 -17.22 10.43
CA PHE A 429 33.95 -17.54 10.55
C PHE A 429 33.50 -18.48 9.41
N PRO A 430 33.80 -19.79 9.50
CA PRO A 430 33.56 -20.73 8.39
C PRO A 430 32.08 -20.85 8.02
N HIS A 431 31.17 -20.56 8.96
CA HIS A 431 29.74 -20.57 8.74
C HIS A 431 29.22 -19.41 7.86
N LEU A 432 30.06 -18.44 7.50
CA LEU A 432 29.74 -17.40 6.53
C LEU A 432 29.88 -17.88 5.08
N ILE A 433 30.68 -18.92 4.84
CA ILE A 433 30.86 -19.51 3.50
C ILE A 433 29.51 -20.05 3.02
N GLY A 434 29.07 -19.60 1.84
CA GLY A 434 27.77 -19.96 1.26
C GLY A 434 26.56 -19.39 2.00
N CYS A 435 26.73 -18.45 2.93
CA CYS A 435 25.60 -17.84 3.64
C CYS A 435 24.88 -16.80 2.77
N TYR A 436 23.85 -17.26 2.04
CA TYR A 436 23.15 -16.42 1.07
C TYR A 436 22.56 -15.13 1.66
N LYS A 437 22.12 -15.13 2.94
CA LYS A 437 21.58 -13.93 3.60
C LYS A 437 22.64 -12.83 3.74
N VAL A 438 23.85 -13.20 4.18
CA VAL A 438 24.97 -12.26 4.31
C VAL A 438 25.45 -11.79 2.95
N GLN A 439 25.55 -12.71 1.97
CA GLN A 439 25.89 -12.37 0.59
C GLN A 439 24.89 -11.38 -0.02
N GLN A 440 23.59 -11.64 0.14
CA GLN A 440 22.51 -10.77 -0.32
C GLN A 440 22.64 -9.35 0.26
N CYS A 441 22.70 -9.20 1.59
CA CYS A 441 22.82 -7.88 2.22
C CYS A 441 24.13 -7.18 1.81
N SER A 442 25.21 -7.93 1.62
CA SER A 442 26.52 -7.39 1.20
C SER A 442 26.48 -6.86 -0.24
N ILE A 443 25.84 -7.60 -1.17
CA ILE A 443 25.66 -7.17 -2.56
C ILE A 443 24.71 -5.97 -2.65
N ASP A 444 23.62 -5.96 -1.88
CA ASP A 444 22.71 -4.82 -1.80
C ASP A 444 23.44 -3.55 -1.34
N LEU A 445 24.26 -3.66 -0.28
CA LEU A 445 25.11 -2.56 0.18
C LEU A 445 26.14 -2.15 -0.89
N LEU A 446 26.85 -3.10 -1.50
CA LEU A 446 27.81 -2.81 -2.57
C LEU A 446 27.16 -2.07 -3.74
N GLY A 447 25.94 -2.45 -4.13
CA GLY A 447 25.16 -1.75 -5.15
C GLY A 447 24.67 -0.37 -4.70
N GLY A 448 24.51 -0.12 -3.40
CA GLY A 448 24.17 1.20 -2.85
C GLY A 448 25.35 2.18 -2.81
N LEU A 449 26.59 1.67 -2.75
CA LEU A 449 27.81 2.47 -2.70
C LEU A 449 28.16 3.16 -4.03
N THR A 450 27.45 2.86 -5.13
CA THR A 450 27.68 3.47 -6.45
C THR A 450 27.53 4.99 -6.44
N VAL A 451 26.72 5.54 -5.52
CA VAL A 451 26.53 6.99 -5.32
C VAL A 451 27.83 7.70 -4.94
N TYR A 452 28.80 6.98 -4.36
CA TYR A 452 30.07 7.52 -3.85
C TYR A 452 31.29 6.99 -4.60
N ALA A 453 31.07 6.32 -5.74
CA ALA A 453 32.14 5.72 -6.52
C ALA A 453 32.93 6.79 -7.29
N GLU A 454 33.97 7.32 -6.65
CA GLU A 454 34.88 8.32 -7.25
C GLU A 454 36.20 7.69 -7.76
N SER A 455 36.60 6.55 -7.20
CA SER A 455 37.86 5.87 -7.56
C SER A 455 37.65 4.77 -8.59
N MET A 456 38.46 4.78 -9.65
CA MET A 456 38.48 3.71 -10.65
C MET A 456 38.88 2.36 -10.04
N ASP A 457 39.76 2.34 -9.06
CA ASP A 457 40.19 1.09 -8.39
C ASP A 457 39.00 0.39 -7.71
N LEU A 458 38.12 1.18 -7.06
CA LEU A 458 36.93 0.65 -6.41
C LEU A 458 35.93 0.09 -7.43
N ILE A 459 35.75 0.77 -8.56
CA ILE A 459 34.88 0.32 -9.65
C ILE A 459 35.40 -1.03 -10.20
N GLU A 460 36.71 -1.13 -10.45
CA GLU A 460 37.33 -2.37 -10.93
C GLU A 460 37.17 -3.51 -9.91
N GLU A 461 37.47 -3.27 -8.63
CA GLU A 461 37.32 -4.30 -7.60
C GLU A 461 35.86 -4.75 -7.42
N ALA A 462 34.90 -3.83 -7.51
CA ALA A 462 33.48 -4.15 -7.44
C ALA A 462 33.07 -5.06 -8.61
N PHE A 463 33.46 -4.74 -9.85
CA PHE A 463 33.17 -5.60 -11.00
C PHE A 463 33.84 -6.96 -10.90
N VAL A 464 35.08 -7.04 -10.41
CA VAL A 464 35.77 -8.33 -10.21
C VAL A 464 34.95 -9.24 -9.29
N VAL A 465 34.49 -8.74 -8.14
CA VAL A 465 33.68 -9.56 -7.23
C VAL A 465 32.30 -9.88 -7.79
N LEU A 466 31.62 -8.92 -8.43
CA LEU A 466 30.30 -9.15 -9.02
C LEU A 466 30.37 -10.22 -10.13
N LEU A 467 31.35 -10.12 -11.03
CA LEU A 467 31.57 -11.11 -12.09
C LEU A 467 31.91 -12.50 -11.52
N GLN A 468 32.69 -12.58 -10.43
CA GLN A 468 32.96 -13.85 -9.74
C GLN A 468 31.68 -14.50 -9.20
N TYR A 469 30.77 -13.71 -8.61
CA TYR A 469 29.49 -14.23 -8.12
C TYR A 469 28.59 -14.71 -9.27
N LEU A 470 28.59 -14.01 -10.41
CA LEU A 470 27.89 -14.43 -11.63
C LEU A 470 28.54 -15.67 -12.27
N GLN A 471 29.84 -15.88 -12.12
CA GLN A 471 30.53 -17.07 -12.65
C GLN A 471 30.34 -18.32 -11.77
N CYS A 472 30.01 -18.14 -10.48
CA CYS A 472 29.91 -19.24 -9.53
C CYS A 472 28.61 -20.03 -9.72
N PRO A 473 28.67 -21.32 -10.12
CA PRO A 473 27.47 -22.13 -10.38
C PRO A 473 26.65 -22.40 -9.10
N ASP A 474 27.32 -22.45 -7.94
CA ASP A 474 26.72 -22.74 -6.64
C ASP A 474 26.05 -21.52 -5.99
N SER A 475 26.13 -20.34 -6.62
CA SER A 475 25.45 -19.14 -6.13
C SER A 475 23.94 -19.37 -6.02
N HIS A 476 23.36 -18.97 -4.88
CA HIS A 476 21.91 -19.02 -4.67
C HIS A 476 21.18 -18.11 -5.67
N ALA A 477 19.99 -18.50 -6.14
CA ALA A 477 19.24 -17.75 -7.16
C ALA A 477 18.99 -16.27 -6.76
N THR A 478 18.58 -16.03 -5.51
CA THR A 478 18.42 -14.67 -4.98
C THR A 478 19.73 -13.87 -4.99
N VAL A 479 20.86 -14.51 -4.70
CA VAL A 479 22.18 -13.86 -4.73
C VAL A 479 22.52 -13.46 -6.16
N LEU A 480 22.32 -14.35 -7.15
CA LEU A 480 22.52 -14.03 -8.57
C LEU A 480 21.62 -12.87 -9.03
N LYS A 481 20.34 -12.87 -8.67
CA LYS A 481 19.42 -11.75 -8.96
C LYS A 481 19.93 -10.43 -8.39
N LYS A 482 20.38 -10.41 -7.14
CA LYS A 482 20.97 -9.22 -6.51
C LYS A 482 22.29 -8.81 -7.16
N THR A 483 23.13 -9.76 -7.55
CA THR A 483 24.38 -9.50 -8.27
C THR A 483 24.12 -8.84 -9.63
N HIS A 484 23.12 -9.30 -10.38
CA HIS A 484 22.67 -8.65 -11.61
C HIS A 484 22.23 -7.20 -11.34
N GLN A 485 21.38 -6.98 -10.32
CA GLN A 485 20.92 -5.63 -9.95
C GLN A 485 22.06 -4.70 -9.54
N ALA A 486 23.02 -5.18 -8.74
CA ALA A 486 24.20 -4.41 -8.37
C ALA A 486 25.06 -4.10 -9.61
N THR A 487 25.31 -5.10 -10.46
CA THR A 487 26.08 -4.94 -11.71
C THR A 487 25.49 -3.86 -12.60
N LEU A 488 24.15 -3.80 -12.74
CA LEU A 488 23.47 -2.75 -13.48
C LEU A 488 23.80 -1.35 -12.93
N LYS A 489 23.73 -1.18 -11.61
CA LYS A 489 24.02 0.11 -10.95
C LYS A 489 25.49 0.54 -11.10
N TRP A 490 26.41 -0.42 -11.13
CA TRP A 490 27.83 -0.12 -11.40
C TRP A 490 28.08 0.19 -12.88
N LEU A 491 27.37 -0.48 -13.80
CA LEU A 491 27.48 -0.16 -15.23
C LEU A 491 26.95 1.24 -15.57
N SER A 492 25.92 1.72 -14.89
CA SER A 492 25.30 3.02 -15.17
C SER A 492 26.19 4.22 -14.83
N ILE A 493 27.16 4.06 -13.92
CA ILE A 493 28.13 5.11 -13.56
C ILE A 493 29.41 5.04 -14.41
N CYS A 494 29.63 3.96 -15.17
CA CYS A 494 30.79 3.80 -16.02
C CYS A 494 30.56 4.39 -17.41
N SER A 495 31.56 5.11 -17.94
CA SER A 495 31.51 5.58 -19.33
C SER A 495 31.48 4.38 -20.29
N PRO A 496 30.51 4.30 -21.22
CA PRO A 496 30.45 3.21 -22.20
C PRO A 496 31.63 3.16 -23.17
N SER A 497 32.44 4.22 -23.24
CA SER A 497 33.66 4.26 -24.04
C SER A 497 34.86 3.60 -23.36
N SER A 498 34.78 3.34 -22.05
CA SER A 498 35.86 2.75 -21.24
C SER A 498 36.12 1.29 -21.64
N ASP A 499 37.40 0.88 -21.61
CA ASP A 499 37.78 -0.50 -21.91
C ASP A 499 37.29 -1.48 -20.83
N LEU A 500 37.22 -1.03 -19.58
CA LEU A 500 36.59 -1.78 -18.49
C LEU A 500 35.13 -2.09 -18.81
N TRP A 501 34.37 -1.08 -19.24
CA TRP A 501 32.96 -1.25 -19.58
C TRP A 501 32.77 -2.26 -20.72
N LYS A 502 33.58 -2.17 -21.78
CA LYS A 502 33.52 -3.10 -22.93
C LYS A 502 33.84 -4.53 -22.51
N MET A 503 34.86 -4.71 -21.66
CA MET A 503 35.26 -6.01 -21.14
C MET A 503 34.14 -6.61 -20.27
N VAL A 504 33.61 -5.85 -19.32
CA VAL A 504 32.52 -6.30 -18.44
C VAL A 504 31.28 -6.69 -19.24
N ILE A 505 30.85 -5.85 -20.20
CA ILE A 505 29.69 -6.16 -21.04
C ILE A 505 29.90 -7.42 -21.87
N HIS A 506 31.10 -7.61 -22.44
CA HIS A 506 31.41 -8.81 -23.20
C HIS A 506 31.31 -10.08 -22.33
N GLU A 507 31.91 -10.06 -21.14
CA GLU A 507 31.84 -11.16 -20.18
C GLU A 507 30.40 -11.42 -19.73
N LEU A 508 29.63 -10.37 -19.42
CA LEU A 508 28.24 -10.49 -19.02
C LEU A 508 27.39 -11.19 -20.08
N PHE A 509 27.58 -10.89 -21.37
CA PHE A 509 26.84 -11.61 -22.41
C PHE A 509 27.16 -13.10 -22.46
N GLN A 510 28.40 -13.51 -22.17
CA GLN A 510 28.73 -14.94 -22.07
C GLN A 510 28.09 -15.60 -20.86
N LEU A 511 28.04 -14.90 -19.71
CA LEU A 511 27.43 -15.40 -18.48
C LEU A 511 25.91 -15.48 -18.60
N MET A 512 25.26 -14.43 -19.09
CA MET A 512 23.81 -14.39 -19.30
C MET A 512 23.36 -15.52 -20.23
N LYS A 513 24.09 -15.82 -21.32
CA LYS A 513 23.77 -16.97 -22.20
C LYS A 513 23.81 -18.32 -21.48
N LYS A 514 24.66 -18.48 -20.46
CA LYS A 514 24.68 -19.68 -19.62
C LYS A 514 23.50 -19.66 -18.66
N HIS A 515 23.23 -18.53 -18.03
CA HIS A 515 22.18 -18.40 -17.01
C HIS A 515 20.76 -18.52 -17.57
N VAL A 516 20.49 -18.07 -18.80
CA VAL A 516 19.19 -18.32 -19.48
C VAL A 516 18.98 -19.81 -19.82
N CYS A 517 20.00 -20.65 -19.64
CA CYS A 517 19.94 -22.10 -19.80
C CYS A 517 20.16 -22.84 -18.46
N ASP A 518 20.14 -22.15 -17.32
CA ASP A 518 20.30 -22.77 -15.98
C ASP A 518 19.14 -23.75 -15.70
N ALA A 519 19.40 -24.82 -14.94
CA ALA A 519 18.35 -25.78 -14.58
C ALA A 519 17.26 -25.14 -13.69
N ARG A 520 17.62 -24.14 -12.88
CA ARG A 520 16.72 -23.42 -11.98
C ARG A 520 15.99 -22.31 -12.73
N TRP A 521 14.66 -22.35 -12.70
CA TRP A 521 13.84 -21.38 -13.41
C TRP A 521 14.01 -19.96 -12.85
N GLU A 522 14.27 -19.81 -11.55
CA GLU A 522 14.48 -18.50 -10.89
C GLU A 522 15.72 -17.78 -11.44
N VAL A 523 16.75 -18.54 -11.83
CA VAL A 523 17.97 -17.99 -12.43
C VAL A 523 17.72 -17.60 -13.87
N ARG A 524 17.03 -18.44 -14.66
CA ARG A 524 16.65 -18.12 -16.03
C ARG A 524 15.79 -16.86 -16.09
N ASP A 525 14.72 -16.84 -15.28
CA ASP A 525 13.78 -15.73 -15.17
C ASP A 525 14.46 -14.41 -14.77
N SER A 526 15.17 -14.39 -13.64
CA SER A 526 15.86 -13.17 -13.18
C SER A 526 16.98 -12.70 -14.11
N THR A 527 17.57 -13.59 -14.91
CA THR A 527 18.53 -13.21 -15.96
C THR A 527 17.83 -12.51 -17.12
N LEU A 528 16.65 -13.00 -17.54
CA LEU A 528 15.87 -12.37 -18.60
C LEU A 528 15.29 -11.01 -18.15
N GLU A 529 14.84 -10.89 -16.89
CA GLU A 529 14.50 -9.59 -16.28
C GLU A 529 15.71 -8.63 -16.34
N PHE A 530 16.89 -9.10 -15.96
CA PHE A 530 18.12 -8.31 -16.01
C PHE A 530 18.48 -7.88 -17.43
N ILE A 531 18.37 -8.77 -18.43
CA ILE A 531 18.60 -8.44 -19.84
C ILE A 531 17.65 -7.33 -20.27
N THR A 532 16.36 -7.47 -19.96
CA THR A 532 15.33 -6.46 -20.29
C THR A 532 15.71 -5.09 -19.73
N GLN A 533 16.05 -5.02 -18.44
CA GLN A 533 16.43 -3.77 -17.79
C GLN A 533 17.74 -3.20 -18.35
N LEU A 534 18.75 -4.04 -18.55
CA LEU A 534 20.04 -3.64 -19.12
C LEU A 534 19.88 -3.07 -20.53
N THR A 535 19.04 -3.70 -21.35
CA THR A 535 18.74 -3.25 -22.71
C THR A 535 17.98 -1.92 -22.70
N ALA A 536 17.02 -1.74 -21.79
CA ALA A 536 16.28 -0.49 -21.64
C ALA A 536 17.18 0.67 -21.18
N ASP A 537 18.04 0.44 -20.17
CA ASP A 537 18.94 1.46 -19.62
C ASP A 537 20.01 1.92 -20.62
N LEU A 538 20.44 1.01 -21.51
CA LEU A 538 21.45 1.27 -22.53
C LEU A 538 20.87 1.52 -23.93
N LYS A 539 19.57 1.81 -24.01
CA LYS A 539 18.88 2.08 -25.27
C LYS A 539 19.54 3.24 -26.02
N GLY A 540 19.85 3.02 -27.30
CA GLY A 540 20.55 4.00 -28.15
C GLY A 540 22.08 3.97 -28.05
N ASN A 541 22.67 3.13 -27.19
CA ASN A 541 24.12 2.94 -27.16
C ASN A 541 24.56 2.02 -28.31
N SER A 542 25.32 2.57 -29.26
CA SER A 542 25.77 1.84 -30.45
C SER A 542 26.67 0.65 -30.13
N LYS A 543 27.56 0.78 -29.13
CA LYS A 543 28.50 -0.29 -28.76
C LYS A 543 27.81 -1.44 -28.04
N TYR A 544 26.86 -1.12 -27.16
CA TYR A 544 26.00 -2.13 -26.53
C TYR A 544 25.25 -2.92 -27.60
N THR A 545 24.59 -2.20 -28.52
CA THR A 545 23.76 -2.81 -29.56
C THR A 545 24.57 -3.70 -30.51
N GLU A 546 25.75 -3.24 -30.95
CA GLU A 546 26.68 -4.05 -31.73
C GLU A 546 27.03 -5.36 -31.01
N THR A 547 27.29 -5.29 -29.70
CA THR A 547 27.67 -6.44 -28.88
C THR A 547 26.48 -7.39 -28.64
N LEU A 548 25.27 -6.85 -28.43
CA LEU A 548 24.03 -7.62 -28.31
C LEU A 548 23.81 -8.46 -29.58
N HIS A 549 24.02 -7.88 -30.76
CA HIS A 549 23.91 -8.59 -32.04
C HIS A 549 25.01 -9.62 -32.26
N SER A 550 26.28 -9.27 -31.99
CA SER A 550 27.41 -10.17 -32.25
C SER A 550 27.56 -11.30 -31.23
N SER A 551 26.95 -11.17 -30.04
CA SER A 551 27.09 -12.15 -28.94
C SER A 551 26.29 -13.44 -29.12
N GLY A 552 25.32 -13.46 -30.04
CA GLY A 552 24.35 -14.54 -30.19
C GLY A 552 23.20 -14.48 -29.16
N MET A 553 23.11 -13.42 -28.35
CA MET A 553 22.08 -13.30 -27.32
C MET A 553 20.66 -13.31 -27.88
N ILE A 554 20.40 -12.63 -29.01
CA ILE A 554 19.07 -12.64 -29.64
C ILE A 554 18.61 -14.07 -29.97
N SER A 555 19.51 -14.93 -30.43
CA SER A 555 19.19 -16.33 -30.68
C SER A 555 18.86 -17.07 -29.38
N ALA A 556 19.55 -16.77 -28.29
CA ALA A 556 19.26 -17.35 -26.98
C ALA A 556 17.87 -16.92 -26.47
N LEU A 557 17.51 -15.64 -26.64
CA LEU A 557 16.18 -15.13 -26.29
C LEU A 557 15.06 -15.82 -27.08
N PHE A 558 15.25 -16.06 -28.38
CA PHE A 558 14.30 -16.85 -29.17
C PHE A 558 14.15 -18.28 -28.63
N THR A 559 15.24 -18.93 -28.22
CA THR A 559 15.18 -20.27 -27.61
C THR A 559 14.42 -20.23 -26.27
N SER A 560 14.63 -19.19 -25.46
CA SER A 560 13.93 -19.02 -24.17
C SER A 560 12.43 -18.78 -24.29
N LEU A 561 11.91 -18.42 -25.48
CA LEU A 561 10.46 -18.38 -25.72
C LEU A 561 9.80 -19.76 -25.64
N SER A 562 10.57 -20.84 -25.83
CA SER A 562 10.10 -22.23 -25.73
C SER A 562 10.36 -22.84 -24.35
N ASP A 563 10.62 -22.04 -23.31
CA ASP A 563 10.82 -22.56 -21.95
C ASP A 563 9.56 -23.29 -21.44
N LEU A 564 9.71 -24.21 -20.50
CA LEU A 564 8.57 -24.95 -19.93
C LEU A 564 7.82 -24.12 -18.88
N GLU A 565 8.50 -23.15 -18.27
CA GLU A 565 7.96 -22.30 -17.21
C GLU A 565 7.43 -20.99 -17.78
N GLY A 566 6.14 -20.70 -17.59
CA GLY A 566 5.51 -19.51 -18.18
C GLY A 566 6.06 -18.18 -17.68
N TYR A 567 6.58 -18.11 -16.44
CA TYR A 567 7.27 -16.92 -15.95
C TYR A 567 8.54 -16.65 -16.77
N VAL A 568 9.32 -17.69 -17.06
CA VAL A 568 10.54 -17.57 -17.87
C VAL A 568 10.20 -17.18 -19.29
N GLN A 569 9.17 -17.79 -19.90
CA GLN A 569 8.68 -17.39 -21.22
C GLN A 569 8.23 -15.92 -21.26
N ALA A 570 7.49 -15.46 -20.26
CA ALA A 570 7.04 -14.07 -20.16
C ALA A 570 8.22 -13.09 -20.06
N SER A 571 9.21 -13.40 -19.23
CA SER A 571 10.44 -12.61 -19.12
C SER A 571 11.27 -12.67 -20.41
N ALA A 572 11.29 -13.80 -21.13
CA ALA A 572 11.94 -13.93 -22.43
C ALA A 572 11.29 -13.05 -23.50
N MET A 573 9.96 -12.96 -23.51
CA MET A 573 9.23 -12.06 -24.39
C MET A 573 9.55 -10.60 -24.11
N ALA A 574 9.59 -10.19 -22.83
CA ALA A 574 9.96 -8.84 -22.45
C ALA A 574 11.39 -8.50 -22.91
N ALA A 575 12.34 -9.42 -22.67
CA ALA A 575 13.74 -9.26 -23.05
C ALA A 575 13.91 -9.18 -24.58
N LEU A 576 13.25 -10.07 -25.33
CA LEU A 576 13.26 -10.04 -26.80
C LEU A 576 12.58 -8.77 -27.32
N GLY A 577 11.45 -8.41 -26.71
CA GLY A 577 10.67 -7.21 -27.00
C GLY A 577 11.51 -5.95 -26.95
N GLU A 578 12.29 -5.78 -25.88
CA GLU A 578 13.18 -4.63 -25.74
C GLU A 578 14.38 -4.73 -26.69
N ALA A 579 15.03 -5.89 -26.78
CA ALA A 579 16.22 -6.12 -27.61
C ALA A 579 16.01 -5.77 -29.09
N VAL A 580 14.85 -6.14 -29.64
CA VAL A 580 14.50 -5.93 -31.05
C VAL A 580 14.21 -4.46 -31.39
N THR A 581 14.06 -3.58 -30.38
CA THR A 581 13.82 -2.13 -30.57
C THR A 581 15.06 -1.25 -30.42
N THR A 582 16.23 -1.82 -30.10
CA THR A 582 17.43 -1.03 -29.75
C THR A 582 18.15 -0.37 -30.94
N PHE A 583 17.92 -0.82 -32.18
CA PHE A 583 18.35 -0.19 -33.43
C PHE A 583 17.52 -0.74 -34.60
N ASP A 584 17.87 -0.41 -35.85
CA ASP A 584 17.31 -0.98 -37.09
C ASP A 584 17.69 -2.47 -37.24
N VAL A 585 17.31 -3.28 -36.24
CA VAL A 585 17.42 -4.73 -36.25
C VAL A 585 16.65 -5.16 -37.49
N GLY A 586 17.37 -5.69 -38.48
CA GLY A 586 16.84 -5.90 -39.83
C GLY A 586 15.42 -6.48 -39.79
N SER A 587 14.52 -5.91 -40.59
CA SER A 587 13.07 -6.16 -40.59
C SER A 587 12.67 -7.62 -40.39
N ASN A 588 13.46 -8.55 -40.95
CA ASN A 588 13.30 -10.00 -40.82
C ASN A 588 13.28 -10.51 -39.36
N VAL A 589 14.12 -9.98 -38.46
CA VAL A 589 14.13 -10.41 -37.04
C VAL A 589 12.88 -9.93 -36.33
N GLN A 590 12.43 -8.71 -36.61
CA GLN A 590 11.20 -8.15 -36.04
C GLN A 590 9.98 -8.95 -36.50
N GLU A 591 9.91 -9.27 -37.80
CA GLU A 591 8.85 -10.10 -38.38
C GLU A 591 8.83 -11.51 -37.76
N LYS A 592 9.99 -12.13 -37.59
CA LYS A 592 10.12 -13.41 -36.89
C LYS A 592 9.64 -13.33 -35.43
N ALA A 593 9.96 -12.25 -34.73
CA ALA A 593 9.52 -12.03 -33.35
C ALA A 593 8.00 -11.85 -33.28
N VAL A 594 7.40 -11.00 -34.13
CA VAL A 594 5.94 -10.83 -34.22
C VAL A 594 5.25 -12.18 -34.46
N THR A 595 5.77 -12.99 -35.40
CA THR A 595 5.20 -14.30 -35.72
C THR A 595 5.26 -15.27 -34.54
N HIS A 596 6.38 -15.34 -33.81
CA HIS A 596 6.50 -16.23 -32.63
C HIS A 596 5.59 -15.77 -31.48
N LEU A 597 5.57 -14.48 -31.17
CA LEU A 597 4.74 -13.94 -30.09
C LEU A 597 3.25 -14.14 -30.39
N LEU A 598 2.84 -13.98 -31.65
CA LEU A 598 1.47 -14.26 -32.09
C LEU A 598 1.15 -15.76 -32.00
N SER A 599 2.09 -16.63 -32.35
CA SER A 599 1.93 -18.08 -32.19
C SER A 599 1.70 -18.45 -30.73
N ILE A 600 2.49 -17.89 -29.80
CA ILE A 600 2.34 -18.14 -28.37
C ILE A 600 0.98 -17.65 -27.88
N LEU A 601 0.59 -16.42 -28.21
CA LEU A 601 -0.74 -15.87 -27.89
C LEU A 601 -1.90 -16.73 -28.43
N SER A 602 -1.68 -17.53 -29.48
CA SER A 602 -2.71 -18.38 -30.10
C SER A 602 -2.75 -19.83 -29.60
N GLN A 603 -1.64 -20.36 -29.10
CA GLN A 603 -1.46 -21.80 -28.85
C GLN A 603 -1.09 -22.14 -27.41
N ASP A 604 -0.51 -21.20 -26.67
CA ASP A 604 -0.06 -21.48 -25.31
C ASP A 604 -1.26 -21.61 -24.36
N THR A 605 -1.06 -22.40 -23.32
CA THR A 605 -2.10 -22.71 -22.34
C THR A 605 -1.96 -21.87 -21.08
N GLN A 606 -0.80 -21.22 -20.90
CA GLN A 606 -0.47 -20.41 -19.75
C GLN A 606 -0.73 -18.95 -20.06
N SER A 607 -1.23 -18.21 -19.06
CA SER A 607 -1.65 -16.84 -19.30
C SER A 607 -0.54 -15.79 -19.12
N PHE A 608 0.52 -16.08 -18.35
CA PHE A 608 1.66 -15.17 -18.20
C PHE A 608 2.35 -14.81 -19.53
N PRO A 609 2.65 -15.77 -20.42
CA PRO A 609 3.18 -15.49 -21.76
C PRO A 609 2.21 -14.63 -22.59
N HIS A 610 0.90 -14.88 -22.52
CA HIS A 610 -0.09 -14.09 -23.25
C HIS A 610 -0.09 -12.63 -22.79
N ARG A 611 -0.08 -12.39 -21.46
CA ARG A 611 0.03 -11.04 -20.87
C ARG A 611 1.30 -10.34 -21.37
N ALA A 612 2.42 -11.03 -21.40
CA ALA A 612 3.70 -10.48 -21.86
C ALA A 612 3.70 -10.14 -23.35
N ALA A 613 3.16 -11.03 -24.21
CA ALA A 613 3.07 -10.81 -25.66
C ALA A 613 2.27 -9.53 -25.98
N VAL A 614 1.11 -9.34 -25.35
CA VAL A 614 0.28 -8.15 -25.55
C VAL A 614 0.98 -6.88 -25.04
N LYS A 615 1.69 -6.94 -23.92
CA LYS A 615 2.51 -5.82 -23.42
C LYS A 615 3.61 -5.43 -24.41
N VAL A 616 4.31 -6.41 -24.99
CA VAL A 616 5.35 -6.16 -26.00
C VAL A 616 4.76 -5.53 -27.25
N PHE A 617 3.66 -6.06 -27.78
CA PHE A 617 2.96 -5.46 -28.93
C PHE A 617 2.51 -4.02 -28.65
N THR A 618 1.99 -3.77 -27.44
CA THR A 618 1.59 -2.43 -27.00
C THR A 618 2.78 -1.47 -26.97
N ALA A 619 3.93 -1.91 -26.43
CA ALA A 619 5.15 -1.11 -26.38
C ALA A 619 5.69 -0.80 -27.79
N TRP A 620 5.69 -1.78 -28.70
CA TRP A 620 6.09 -1.58 -30.09
C TRP A 620 5.15 -0.63 -30.83
N LEU A 621 3.85 -0.70 -30.56
CA LEU A 621 2.87 0.19 -31.18
C LEU A 621 3.02 1.65 -30.74
N LYS A 622 3.44 1.89 -29.49
CA LYS A 622 3.78 3.23 -28.96
C LYS A 622 5.03 3.82 -29.61
N SER A 623 5.89 2.99 -30.20
CA SER A 623 7.10 3.46 -30.89
C SER A 623 6.76 4.22 -32.18
N PRO A 624 7.47 5.31 -32.51
CA PRO A 624 7.24 6.06 -33.76
C PRO A 624 7.51 5.23 -35.03
N HIS A 625 8.31 4.17 -34.94
CA HIS A 625 8.69 3.30 -36.05
C HIS A 625 8.16 1.88 -35.82
N CYS A 626 6.83 1.74 -35.75
CA CYS A 626 6.18 0.44 -35.66
C CYS A 626 6.48 -0.41 -36.90
N CYS A 627 6.82 -1.69 -36.69
CA CYS A 627 7.15 -2.58 -37.80
C CYS A 627 5.88 -2.96 -38.59
N THR A 628 6.04 -3.12 -39.90
CA THR A 628 4.94 -3.46 -40.82
C THR A 628 4.29 -4.81 -40.49
N ALA A 629 5.08 -5.77 -40.02
CA ALA A 629 4.59 -7.08 -39.59
C ALA A 629 3.60 -6.98 -38.42
N LEU A 630 3.87 -6.10 -37.44
CA LEU A 630 2.93 -5.83 -36.36
C LEU A 630 1.68 -5.14 -36.88
N GLU A 631 1.82 -4.12 -37.74
CA GLU A 631 0.67 -3.40 -38.31
C GLU A 631 -0.30 -4.34 -39.05
N GLN A 632 0.22 -5.35 -39.74
CA GLN A 632 -0.57 -6.39 -40.40
C GLN A 632 -1.19 -7.42 -39.44
N SER A 633 -0.66 -7.55 -38.23
CA SER A 633 -1.08 -8.55 -37.24
C SER A 633 -2.01 -8.00 -36.15
N ILE A 634 -2.22 -6.68 -36.08
CA ILE A 634 -3.02 -6.02 -35.01
C ILE A 634 -4.42 -6.64 -34.87
N SER A 635 -5.14 -6.85 -35.98
CA SER A 635 -6.48 -7.43 -35.93
C SER A 635 -6.48 -8.83 -35.30
N SER A 636 -5.45 -9.64 -35.59
CA SER A 636 -5.27 -10.95 -34.98
C SER A 636 -4.94 -10.84 -33.49
N VAL A 637 -4.11 -9.88 -33.08
CA VAL A 637 -3.78 -9.63 -31.67
C VAL A 637 -5.03 -9.22 -30.87
N LEU A 638 -5.85 -8.32 -31.42
CA LEU A 638 -7.12 -7.91 -30.80
C LEU A 638 -8.09 -9.09 -30.67
N LEU A 639 -8.21 -9.90 -31.72
CA LEU A 639 -9.08 -11.07 -31.73
C LEU A 639 -8.63 -12.12 -30.71
N LEU A 640 -7.34 -12.48 -30.70
CA LEU A 640 -6.81 -13.50 -29.79
C LEU A 640 -6.86 -13.02 -28.34
N GLY A 641 -6.33 -11.83 -28.05
CA GLY A 641 -6.31 -11.28 -26.70
C GLY A 641 -7.71 -10.98 -26.14
N GLY A 642 -8.66 -10.60 -27.00
CA GLY A 642 -10.05 -10.41 -26.61
C GLY A 642 -10.85 -11.70 -26.43
N ASN A 643 -10.36 -12.83 -26.94
CA ASN A 643 -10.93 -14.16 -26.73
C ASN A 643 -10.22 -14.96 -25.64
N ASP A 644 -9.18 -14.39 -25.01
CA ASP A 644 -8.43 -15.06 -23.94
C ASP A 644 -9.31 -15.34 -22.72
N PHE A 645 -9.00 -16.42 -22.00
CA PHE A 645 -9.72 -16.77 -20.76
C PHE A 645 -9.24 -15.93 -19.57
N ASP A 646 -8.00 -15.43 -19.60
CA ASP A 646 -7.46 -14.58 -18.55
C ASP A 646 -7.88 -13.13 -18.75
N TRP A 647 -8.63 -12.60 -17.79
CA TRP A 647 -9.11 -11.23 -17.78
C TRP A 647 -7.98 -10.20 -17.86
N GLU A 648 -6.79 -10.49 -17.32
CA GLU A 648 -5.66 -9.56 -17.41
C GLU A 648 -5.13 -9.45 -18.84
N VAL A 649 -5.19 -10.53 -19.63
CA VAL A 649 -4.84 -10.48 -21.06
C VAL A 649 -5.81 -9.56 -21.78
N LYS A 650 -7.13 -9.73 -21.56
CA LYS A 650 -8.17 -8.84 -22.14
C LYS A 650 -7.96 -7.38 -21.74
N VAL A 651 -7.63 -7.10 -20.47
CA VAL A 651 -7.33 -5.74 -20.00
C VAL A 651 -6.10 -5.16 -20.71
N HIS A 652 -5.02 -5.93 -20.85
CA HIS A 652 -3.85 -5.49 -21.63
C HIS A 652 -4.18 -5.30 -23.12
N THR A 653 -5.08 -6.09 -23.69
CA THR A 653 -5.57 -5.89 -25.06
C THR A 653 -6.41 -4.61 -25.18
N LEU A 654 -7.18 -4.24 -24.14
CA LEU A 654 -7.85 -2.94 -24.06
C LEU A 654 -6.86 -1.77 -23.95
N GLU A 655 -5.72 -1.94 -23.26
CA GLU A 655 -4.63 -0.95 -23.27
C GLU A 655 -4.02 -0.80 -24.66
N LEU A 656 -3.82 -1.90 -25.39
CA LEU A 656 -3.39 -1.88 -26.79
C LEU A 656 -4.39 -1.13 -27.67
N ALA A 657 -5.70 -1.39 -27.51
CA ALA A 657 -6.76 -0.69 -28.23
C ALA A 657 -6.79 0.82 -27.94
N ASP A 658 -6.57 1.24 -26.69
CA ASP A 658 -6.45 2.65 -26.31
C ASP A 658 -5.29 3.33 -27.05
N VAL A 659 -4.12 2.68 -27.12
CA VAL A 659 -2.96 3.17 -27.89
C VAL A 659 -3.27 3.25 -29.39
N LEU A 660 -3.98 2.27 -29.95
CA LEU A 660 -4.42 2.29 -31.35
C LEU A 660 -5.37 3.45 -31.64
N MET A 661 -6.33 3.68 -30.74
CA MET A 661 -7.25 4.80 -30.82
C MET A 661 -6.48 6.12 -30.78
N ASP A 662 -5.60 6.30 -29.80
CA ASP A 662 -4.77 7.49 -29.69
C ASP A 662 -3.92 7.70 -30.94
N ARG A 663 -3.25 6.68 -31.46
CA ARG A 663 -2.42 6.82 -32.66
C ARG A 663 -3.26 7.13 -33.91
N SER A 664 -4.39 6.46 -34.08
CA SER A 664 -5.24 6.63 -35.28
C SER A 664 -6.01 7.95 -35.27
N LEU A 665 -6.32 8.50 -34.10
CA LEU A 665 -7.12 9.71 -33.92
C LEU A 665 -6.27 10.96 -33.64
N ASN A 666 -5.07 10.83 -33.04
CA ASN A 666 -4.17 11.97 -32.73
C ASN A 666 -3.21 12.35 -33.87
N HIS A 667 -3.19 11.63 -35.00
CA HIS A 667 -2.40 12.05 -36.19
C HIS A 667 -2.98 13.30 -36.92
N CYS A 668 -4.00 13.94 -36.34
CA CYS A 668 -4.48 15.26 -36.71
C CYS A 668 -3.76 16.33 -35.83
N PRO A 669 -3.13 17.37 -36.41
CA PRO A 669 -2.34 18.35 -35.67
C PRO A 669 -3.24 19.29 -34.86
N CYS A 670 -3.67 18.87 -33.67
CA CYS A 670 -4.45 19.73 -32.79
C CYS A 670 -3.99 19.59 -31.32
N HIS A 671 -3.01 20.41 -30.95
CA HIS A 671 -2.85 20.82 -29.56
C HIS A 671 -3.93 21.85 -29.27
N PHE A 672 -4.85 21.54 -28.35
CA PHE A 672 -5.75 22.47 -27.61
C PHE A 672 -5.90 23.89 -28.19
N GLN A 673 -6.56 24.05 -29.34
CA GLN A 673 -7.15 25.33 -29.70
C GLN A 673 -8.41 25.12 -30.54
N LYS A 674 -9.49 25.66 -29.99
CA LYS A 674 -10.87 25.60 -30.47
C LYS A 674 -10.98 26.12 -31.90
N ILE A 675 -11.29 25.22 -32.85
CA ILE A 675 -12.11 25.32 -34.07
C ILE A 675 -11.55 24.26 -35.04
N TYR A 676 -12.27 23.14 -35.18
CA TYR A 676 -11.89 22.09 -36.13
C TYR A 676 -12.10 22.56 -37.56
N THR A 677 -11.09 22.39 -38.42
CA THR A 677 -11.21 22.66 -39.86
C THR A 677 -11.82 21.46 -40.60
N SER A 678 -12.43 21.68 -41.77
CA SER A 678 -13.02 20.59 -42.58
C SER A 678 -12.01 19.51 -43.01
N ALA A 679 -10.70 19.85 -43.05
CA ALA A 679 -9.62 18.90 -43.32
C ALA A 679 -9.32 17.98 -42.13
N GLU A 680 -9.45 18.46 -40.90
CA GLU A 680 -9.25 17.68 -39.67
C GLU A 680 -10.36 16.64 -39.46
N ASN A 681 -11.62 17.03 -39.70
CA ASN A 681 -12.76 16.10 -39.65
C ASN A 681 -12.59 14.92 -40.62
N LYS A 682 -12.01 15.16 -41.80
CA LYS A 682 -11.71 14.11 -42.78
C LYS A 682 -10.63 13.13 -42.28
N CYS A 683 -9.60 13.64 -41.59
CA CYS A 683 -8.54 12.82 -41.02
C CYS A 683 -9.04 11.96 -39.84
N ILE A 684 -9.92 12.50 -38.99
CA ILE A 684 -10.55 11.71 -37.91
C ILE A 684 -11.44 10.60 -38.50
N MET A 685 -12.25 10.88 -39.51
CA MET A 685 -13.08 9.86 -40.17
C MET A 685 -12.26 8.74 -40.82
N GLN A 686 -11.09 9.08 -41.38
CA GLN A 686 -10.14 8.07 -41.87
C GLN A 686 -9.58 7.23 -40.72
N GLY A 687 -9.23 7.85 -39.58
CA GLY A 687 -8.82 7.15 -38.37
C GLY A 687 -9.90 6.20 -37.85
N LEU A 688 -11.16 6.64 -37.79
CA LEU A 688 -12.30 5.81 -37.38
C LEU A 688 -12.56 4.65 -38.34
N THR A 689 -12.45 4.88 -39.65
CA THR A 689 -12.56 3.81 -40.65
C THR A 689 -11.46 2.77 -40.46
N LYS A 690 -10.22 3.21 -40.21
CA LYS A 690 -9.10 2.32 -39.92
C LYS A 690 -9.34 1.51 -38.64
N LEU A 691 -9.84 2.13 -37.57
CA LEU A 691 -10.18 1.41 -36.32
C LEU A 691 -11.27 0.37 -36.52
N LYS A 692 -12.26 0.65 -37.40
CA LYS A 692 -13.28 -0.32 -37.82
C LYS A 692 -12.65 -1.50 -38.56
N GLU A 693 -11.81 -1.24 -39.55
CA GLU A 693 -11.12 -2.30 -40.32
C GLU A 693 -10.22 -3.18 -39.44
N LEU A 694 -9.68 -2.63 -38.34
CA LEU A 694 -8.87 -3.36 -37.37
C LEU A 694 -9.70 -4.16 -36.35
N GLY A 695 -11.03 -4.00 -36.31
CA GLY A 695 -11.89 -4.73 -35.38
C GLY A 695 -11.97 -4.13 -33.97
N VAL A 696 -11.57 -2.88 -33.77
CA VAL A 696 -11.48 -2.25 -32.44
C VAL A 696 -12.87 -2.08 -31.82
N PHE A 697 -13.87 -1.70 -32.61
CA PHE A 697 -15.22 -1.46 -32.09
C PHE A 697 -15.89 -2.77 -31.66
N GLU A 698 -15.81 -3.82 -32.47
CA GLU A 698 -16.32 -5.15 -32.11
C GLU A 698 -15.68 -5.64 -30.81
N PHE A 699 -14.37 -5.46 -30.67
CA PHE A 699 -13.64 -5.81 -29.45
C PHE A 699 -14.12 -5.02 -28.22
N LEU A 700 -14.26 -3.69 -28.33
CA LEU A 700 -14.74 -2.84 -27.21
C LEU A 700 -16.16 -3.22 -26.77
N PHE A 701 -17.08 -3.44 -27.72
CA PHE A 701 -18.44 -3.83 -27.39
C PHE A 701 -18.51 -5.21 -26.76
N LYS A 702 -17.71 -6.17 -27.23
CA LYS A 702 -17.59 -7.48 -26.60
C LYS A 702 -17.11 -7.36 -25.15
N CYS A 703 -16.05 -6.58 -24.92
CA CYS A 703 -15.49 -6.38 -23.58
C CYS A 703 -16.39 -5.60 -22.64
N LEU A 704 -17.30 -4.75 -23.13
CA LEU A 704 -18.25 -4.02 -22.30
C LEU A 704 -19.21 -4.97 -21.54
N SER A 705 -19.48 -6.13 -22.13
CA SER A 705 -20.31 -7.20 -21.59
C SER A 705 -19.55 -8.33 -20.91
N ASP A 706 -18.26 -8.13 -20.63
CA ASP A 706 -17.45 -9.18 -20.02
C ASP A 706 -17.87 -9.43 -18.56
N CYS A 707 -17.79 -10.70 -18.13
CA CYS A 707 -18.08 -11.09 -16.76
C CYS A 707 -17.05 -10.48 -15.78
N ASP A 708 -15.82 -10.28 -16.26
CA ASP A 708 -14.76 -9.70 -15.45
C ASP A 708 -14.89 -8.18 -15.39
N ARG A 709 -15.29 -7.68 -14.21
CA ARG A 709 -15.52 -6.26 -13.95
C ARG A 709 -14.39 -5.33 -14.46
N PRO A 710 -13.07 -5.61 -14.25
CA PRO A 710 -12.01 -4.73 -14.75
C PRO A 710 -12.01 -4.57 -16.29
N VAL A 711 -12.38 -5.62 -17.02
CA VAL A 711 -12.47 -5.63 -18.49
C VAL A 711 -13.61 -4.72 -18.93
N SER A 712 -14.81 -4.95 -18.39
CA SER A 712 -16.02 -4.16 -18.69
C SER A 712 -15.85 -2.69 -18.32
N GLN A 713 -15.21 -2.40 -17.18
CA GLN A 713 -14.96 -1.04 -16.74
C GLN A 713 -13.99 -0.29 -17.68
N LYS A 714 -12.90 -0.93 -18.09
CA LYS A 714 -11.92 -0.34 -19.02
C LYS A 714 -12.55 -0.13 -20.40
N ALA A 715 -13.32 -1.10 -20.92
CA ALA A 715 -14.04 -0.96 -22.18
C ALA A 715 -15.06 0.19 -22.15
N CYS A 716 -15.86 0.27 -21.08
CA CYS A 716 -16.81 1.37 -20.87
C CYS A 716 -16.12 2.74 -20.87
N SER A 717 -14.96 2.83 -20.22
CA SER A 717 -14.17 4.07 -20.17
C SER A 717 -13.68 4.50 -21.56
N LEU A 718 -13.23 3.55 -22.39
CA LEU A 718 -12.80 3.83 -23.77
C LEU A 718 -13.97 4.26 -24.67
N LEU A 719 -15.14 3.64 -24.53
CA LEU A 719 -16.35 4.02 -25.25
C LEU A 719 -16.85 5.42 -24.85
N LEU A 720 -16.73 5.78 -23.56
CA LEU A 720 -17.02 7.14 -23.07
C LEU A 720 -16.05 8.18 -23.65
N LYS A 721 -14.75 7.85 -23.72
CA LYS A 721 -13.71 8.67 -24.37
C LYS A 721 -14.06 8.90 -25.85
N LEU A 722 -14.44 7.84 -26.57
CA LEU A 722 -14.86 7.92 -27.97
C LEU A 722 -16.12 8.77 -28.17
N ARG A 723 -17.14 8.61 -27.31
CA ARG A 723 -18.38 9.40 -27.40
C ARG A 723 -18.13 10.89 -27.20
N THR A 724 -17.23 11.23 -26.28
CA THR A 724 -16.84 12.63 -26.03
C THR A 724 -16.23 13.24 -27.30
N LEU A 725 -15.32 12.51 -27.96
CA LEU A 725 -14.75 12.92 -29.25
C LEU A 725 -15.82 13.07 -30.35
N MET A 726 -16.77 12.14 -30.43
CA MET A 726 -17.88 12.18 -31.42
C MET A 726 -18.80 13.39 -31.23
N ARG A 727 -19.11 13.76 -29.98
CA ARG A 727 -19.91 14.97 -29.67
C ARG A 727 -19.21 16.25 -30.13
N GLU A 728 -17.88 16.32 -29.99
CA GLU A 728 -17.12 17.48 -30.46
C GLU A 728 -17.19 17.63 -31.99
N ILE A 729 -17.16 16.53 -32.74
CA ILE A 729 -17.19 16.54 -34.21
C ILE A 729 -18.58 16.86 -34.76
N THR A 730 -19.63 16.23 -34.21
CA THR A 730 -21.02 16.38 -34.68
C THR A 730 -21.59 17.79 -34.50
N THR A 731 -21.03 18.60 -33.59
CA THR A 731 -21.42 20.01 -33.44
C THR A 731 -20.94 20.93 -34.58
N THR A 732 -20.07 20.46 -35.48
CA THR A 732 -19.35 21.34 -36.42
C THR A 732 -19.73 21.21 -37.90
N THR A 733 -20.26 20.09 -38.40
CA THR A 733 -20.68 19.95 -39.82
C THR A 733 -21.62 18.77 -40.11
N ASP A 734 -22.46 18.91 -41.14
CA ASP A 734 -23.46 17.97 -41.67
C ASP A 734 -22.83 16.95 -42.66
N HIS A 735 -22.04 15.97 -42.19
CA HIS A 735 -21.34 14.99 -43.04
C HIS A 735 -21.39 13.54 -42.51
N LYS A 736 -21.34 12.59 -43.47
CA LYS A 736 -21.41 11.12 -43.34
C LYS A 736 -20.81 10.56 -42.05
N VAL A 737 -21.66 9.95 -41.23
CA VAL A 737 -21.27 9.31 -39.98
C VAL A 737 -20.87 7.85 -40.23
N LEU A 738 -19.90 7.34 -39.46
CA LEU A 738 -19.41 5.96 -39.58
C LEU A 738 -20.53 5.00 -39.20
N THR A 739 -20.98 4.17 -40.15
CA THR A 739 -21.93 3.09 -39.89
C THR A 739 -21.20 1.82 -39.45
N LEU A 740 -21.74 1.16 -38.43
CA LEU A 740 -21.33 -0.15 -37.96
C LEU A 740 -22.46 -1.14 -38.21
N GLU A 741 -22.11 -2.35 -38.62
CA GLU A 741 -23.07 -3.43 -38.70
C GLU A 741 -23.35 -3.92 -37.28
N ILE A 742 -24.59 -3.72 -36.81
CA ILE A 742 -25.06 -4.40 -35.61
C ILE A 742 -25.29 -5.86 -36.00
N CYS A 743 -24.32 -6.71 -35.70
CA CYS A 743 -24.43 -8.14 -35.96
C CYS A 743 -25.02 -8.82 -34.72
N GLU A 744 -26.15 -9.52 -34.88
CA GLU A 744 -26.81 -10.28 -33.81
C GLU A 744 -25.89 -11.35 -33.18
N CYS A 745 -24.80 -11.73 -33.87
CA CYS A 745 -23.83 -12.71 -33.42
C CYS A 745 -22.65 -12.11 -32.64
N SER A 746 -22.39 -10.79 -32.70
CA SER A 746 -21.21 -10.16 -32.09
C SER A 746 -21.50 -9.33 -30.85
N TRP A 747 -22.76 -8.91 -30.67
CA TRP A 747 -23.22 -8.20 -29.47
C TRP A 747 -23.95 -9.19 -28.56
N ASN A 748 -23.75 -9.10 -27.25
CA ASN A 748 -24.50 -9.94 -26.32
C ASN A 748 -25.99 -9.53 -26.30
N GLU A 749 -26.87 -10.48 -25.92
CA GLU A 749 -28.33 -10.26 -25.89
C GLU A 749 -28.72 -9.05 -25.01
N GLU A 750 -27.97 -8.81 -23.93
CA GLU A 750 -28.22 -7.69 -23.02
C GLU A 750 -27.94 -6.33 -23.65
N MET A 751 -26.86 -6.18 -24.43
CA MET A 751 -26.52 -4.96 -25.15
C MET A 751 -27.56 -4.66 -26.23
N LEU A 752 -27.96 -5.69 -26.99
CA LEU A 752 -29.05 -5.59 -27.97
C LEU A 752 -30.36 -5.16 -27.31
N HIS A 753 -30.73 -5.77 -26.17
CA HIS A 753 -31.92 -5.42 -25.42
C HIS A 753 -31.88 -3.98 -24.90
N ARG A 754 -30.74 -3.53 -24.36
CA ARG A 754 -30.55 -2.13 -23.89
C ARG A 754 -30.68 -1.14 -25.04
N TYR A 755 -30.00 -1.42 -26.15
CA TYR A 755 -30.06 -0.60 -27.36
C TYR A 755 -31.50 -0.47 -27.89
N HIS A 756 -32.22 -1.58 -28.04
CA HIS A 756 -33.61 -1.57 -28.51
C HIS A 756 -34.54 -0.86 -27.53
N LYS A 757 -34.45 -1.17 -26.23
CA LYS A 757 -35.27 -0.53 -25.19
C LYS A 757 -35.13 1.00 -25.20
N ASN A 758 -33.90 1.50 -25.29
CA ASN A 758 -33.65 2.93 -25.27
C ASN A 758 -34.06 3.61 -26.58
N ARG A 759 -33.89 2.93 -27.72
CA ARG A 759 -34.39 3.40 -29.02
C ARG A 759 -35.92 3.51 -29.02
N ASP A 760 -36.61 2.48 -28.56
CA ASP A 760 -38.07 2.46 -28.50
C ASP A 760 -38.60 3.51 -27.52
N ALA A 761 -37.90 3.76 -26.40
CA ALA A 761 -38.22 4.84 -25.47
C ALA A 761 -38.06 6.24 -26.08
N LEU A 762 -37.06 6.44 -26.95
CA LEU A 762 -36.87 7.68 -27.72
C LEU A 762 -37.97 7.89 -28.77
N GLU A 763 -38.35 6.84 -29.50
CA GLU A 763 -39.46 6.88 -30.46
C GLU A 763 -40.79 7.21 -29.75
N ILE A 764 -41.06 6.61 -28.59
CA ILE A 764 -42.26 6.91 -27.78
C ILE A 764 -42.26 8.35 -27.25
N ASN A 765 -41.11 8.90 -26.86
CA ASN A 765 -40.98 10.29 -26.41
C ASN A 765 -41.15 11.30 -27.55
N TRP A 766 -40.70 10.97 -28.77
CA TRP A 766 -40.93 11.81 -29.95
C TRP A 766 -42.39 11.85 -30.38
N VAL A 767 -43.10 10.72 -30.30
CA VAL A 767 -44.54 10.65 -30.57
C VAL A 767 -45.37 11.44 -29.54
N LYS A 768 -44.88 11.60 -28.30
CA LYS A 768 -45.54 12.40 -27.25
C LYS A 768 -45.28 13.91 -27.34
N ASN A 769 -44.16 14.34 -27.92
CA ASN A 769 -43.77 15.76 -27.98
C ASN A 769 -44.19 16.51 -29.26
N GLY A 770 -44.83 15.84 -30.22
CA GLY A 770 -45.56 16.53 -31.30
C GLY A 770 -44.71 17.23 -32.37
N ASP A 771 -43.45 16.82 -32.58
CA ASP A 771 -42.64 17.31 -33.70
C ASP A 771 -42.90 16.50 -34.97
N ASN A 772 -43.83 16.98 -35.79
CA ASN A 772 -44.01 16.52 -37.18
C ASN A 772 -42.90 17.08 -38.07
N ALA A 773 -41.85 16.30 -38.32
CA ALA A 773 -40.97 16.49 -39.47
C ALA A 773 -40.87 15.20 -40.30
N SER A 774 -41.69 15.18 -41.36
CA SER A 774 -41.80 14.25 -42.50
C SER A 774 -41.07 12.90 -42.46
N CYS A 775 -41.88 11.84 -42.45
CA CYS A 775 -41.57 10.53 -43.01
C CYS A 775 -40.96 10.64 -44.42
N ARG A 776 -39.89 9.88 -44.67
CA ARG A 776 -39.69 9.29 -46.00
C ARG A 776 -40.11 7.83 -45.93
N ASP A 777 -41.12 7.54 -46.74
CA ASP A 777 -41.69 6.22 -46.98
C ASP A 777 -40.63 5.15 -47.25
N MET A 778 -40.81 4.00 -46.63
CA MET A 778 -40.54 2.71 -47.27
C MET A 778 -41.71 1.78 -46.94
N ASP A 779 -42.70 1.79 -47.82
CA ASP A 779 -43.64 0.68 -48.01
C ASP A 779 -42.86 -0.61 -48.30
N GLY A 780 -43.24 -1.71 -47.66
CA GLY A 780 -42.68 -3.02 -47.96
C GLY A 780 -42.89 -4.05 -46.85
N ALA A 781 -44.14 -4.49 -46.68
CA ALA A 781 -44.41 -5.78 -46.06
C ALA A 781 -43.89 -6.89 -46.98
N ASP A 782 -42.65 -7.34 -46.76
CA ASP A 782 -42.13 -8.68 -47.12
C ASP A 782 -40.63 -8.78 -46.76
N SER A 783 -40.30 -9.43 -45.63
CA SER A 783 -39.14 -10.34 -45.45
C SER A 783 -38.89 -10.64 -43.97
N LEU A 784 -39.47 -11.74 -43.50
CA LEU A 784 -38.85 -12.56 -42.46
C LEU A 784 -37.57 -13.18 -43.05
N ASN A 785 -36.41 -12.50 -42.91
CA ASN A 785 -35.01 -12.97 -43.06
C ASN A 785 -34.08 -11.86 -43.60
N GLY A 786 -33.88 -10.76 -42.86
CA GLY A 786 -32.99 -9.66 -43.28
C GLY A 786 -31.83 -9.43 -42.30
N SER A 787 -30.62 -9.79 -42.71
CA SER A 787 -29.35 -9.41 -42.07
C SER A 787 -29.01 -7.91 -42.28
N PRO A 788 -27.86 -7.44 -41.76
CA PRO A 788 -27.72 -6.49 -40.65
C PRO A 788 -28.16 -5.04 -40.97
N LYS A 789 -28.79 -4.38 -39.99
CA LYS A 789 -29.06 -2.92 -40.05
C LYS A 789 -27.78 -2.16 -39.69
N GLU A 790 -27.09 -1.62 -40.70
CA GLU A 790 -26.03 -0.62 -40.50
C GLU A 790 -26.56 0.55 -39.66
N THR A 791 -25.90 0.83 -38.54
CA THR A 791 -26.29 1.87 -37.57
C THR A 791 -25.13 2.83 -37.34
N ASP A 792 -25.43 4.11 -37.18
CA ASP A 792 -24.46 5.13 -36.84
C ASP A 792 -23.79 4.87 -35.47
N LEU A 793 -22.45 4.86 -35.44
CA LEU A 793 -21.64 4.78 -34.21
C LEU A 793 -22.02 5.85 -33.16
N CYS A 794 -22.35 7.07 -33.57
CA CYS A 794 -22.78 8.12 -32.64
C CYS A 794 -24.09 7.73 -31.95
N GLN A 795 -25.05 7.21 -32.72
CA GLN A 795 -26.33 6.75 -32.18
C GLN A 795 -26.14 5.57 -31.21
N ILE A 796 -25.27 4.62 -31.56
CA ILE A 796 -24.91 3.50 -30.68
C ILE A 796 -24.40 4.00 -29.33
N LEU A 797 -23.44 4.93 -29.32
CA LEU A 797 -22.82 5.41 -28.09
C LEU A 797 -23.79 6.23 -27.21
N GLU A 798 -24.77 6.91 -27.80
CA GLU A 798 -25.82 7.63 -27.06
C GLU A 798 -26.86 6.67 -26.46
N LEU A 799 -27.16 5.55 -27.13
CA LEU A 799 -28.21 4.62 -26.72
C LEU A 799 -27.79 3.60 -25.64
N LEU A 800 -26.49 3.45 -25.38
CA LEU A 800 -25.96 2.40 -24.50
C LEU A 800 -25.96 2.72 -22.99
N ASP A 801 -26.41 3.89 -22.53
CA ASP A 801 -26.39 4.29 -21.09
C ASP A 801 -25.00 4.11 -20.42
N LEU A 802 -23.93 4.46 -21.14
CA LEU A 802 -22.54 4.22 -20.72
C LEU A 802 -22.21 4.84 -19.34
N GLU A 803 -22.79 5.99 -18.97
CA GLU A 803 -22.58 6.60 -17.64
C GLU A 803 -23.14 5.74 -16.51
N LYS A 804 -24.34 5.19 -16.72
CA LYS A 804 -24.99 4.32 -15.73
C LYS A 804 -24.20 3.03 -15.57
N MET A 805 -23.74 2.43 -16.67
CA MET A 805 -22.86 1.27 -16.61
C MET A 805 -21.53 1.59 -15.93
N HIS A 806 -20.87 2.69 -16.29
CA HIS A 806 -19.63 3.11 -15.65
C HIS A 806 -19.82 3.31 -14.14
N HIS A 807 -20.96 3.89 -13.72
CA HIS A 807 -21.29 4.02 -12.30
C HIS A 807 -21.48 2.65 -11.63
N SER A 808 -22.29 1.76 -12.19
CA SER A 808 -22.47 0.40 -11.64
C SER A 808 -21.15 -0.37 -11.57
N LEU A 809 -20.34 -0.31 -12.62
CA LEU A 809 -19.01 -0.93 -12.69
C LEU A 809 -18.00 -0.27 -11.75
N SER A 810 -18.25 0.94 -11.24
CA SER A 810 -17.39 1.57 -10.23
C SER A 810 -17.64 1.06 -8.80
N LEU A 811 -18.73 0.32 -8.57
CA LEU A 811 -19.09 -0.31 -7.28
C LEU A 811 -18.40 -1.68 -7.12
N SER A 812 -17.97 -2.07 -5.91
CA SER A 812 -17.17 -3.29 -5.64
C SER A 812 -17.89 -4.61 -5.96
N SER A 813 -17.16 -5.69 -6.25
CA SER A 813 -17.73 -7.05 -6.40
C SER A 813 -18.25 -7.61 -5.08
N ASP A 814 -17.61 -7.23 -3.96
CA ASP A 814 -18.05 -7.53 -2.59
C ASP A 814 -19.19 -6.61 -2.14
N HIS A 815 -19.87 -5.96 -3.09
CA HIS A 815 -21.10 -5.25 -2.78
C HIS A 815 -22.22 -6.27 -2.54
N VAL A 816 -22.09 -7.04 -1.45
CA VAL A 816 -23.23 -7.49 -0.68
C VAL A 816 -24.03 -6.23 -0.40
N ILE A 817 -25.35 -6.29 -0.60
CA ILE A 817 -26.24 -5.31 -0.01
C ILE A 817 -26.12 -5.51 1.50
N ASN A 818 -25.07 -4.97 2.12
CA ASN A 818 -24.98 -4.70 3.55
C ASN A 818 -25.97 -3.56 3.82
N SER A 819 -27.25 -3.76 3.46
CA SER A 819 -28.27 -2.83 3.89
C SER A 819 -28.42 -3.03 5.38
N PRO A 820 -28.52 -1.94 6.15
CA PRO A 820 -28.84 -2.02 7.56
C PRO A 820 -30.12 -2.81 7.83
N GLN A 821 -31.04 -2.81 6.86
CA GLN A 821 -32.25 -3.61 6.87
C GLN A 821 -31.95 -5.11 6.96
N SER A 822 -31.13 -5.66 6.04
CA SER A 822 -30.77 -7.08 6.06
C SER A 822 -30.14 -7.47 7.39
N LEU A 823 -29.23 -6.64 7.90
CA LEU A 823 -28.57 -6.89 9.18
C LEU A 823 -29.55 -6.88 10.37
N MET A 824 -30.51 -5.95 10.38
CA MET A 824 -31.55 -5.90 11.42
C MET A 824 -32.50 -7.10 11.34
N GLU A 825 -32.86 -7.54 10.13
CA GLU A 825 -33.66 -8.74 9.90
C GLU A 825 -32.92 -10.01 10.36
N ASP A 826 -31.61 -10.11 10.13
CA ASP A 826 -30.77 -11.22 10.59
C ASP A 826 -30.75 -11.30 12.12
N ILE A 827 -30.55 -10.17 12.81
CA ILE A 827 -30.59 -10.12 14.29
C ILE A 827 -31.96 -10.58 14.82
N LEU A 828 -33.05 -10.17 14.16
CA LEU A 828 -34.41 -10.61 14.51
C LEU A 828 -34.69 -12.07 14.16
N PHE A 829 -34.01 -12.62 13.16
CA PHE A 829 -34.17 -14.00 12.73
C PHE A 829 -33.41 -14.97 13.65
N MET A 830 -32.19 -14.62 14.07
CA MET A 830 -31.37 -15.43 14.98
C MET A 830 -32.05 -15.76 16.32
N THR A 831 -33.03 -14.97 16.74
CA THR A 831 -33.78 -15.18 17.99
C THR A 831 -35.03 -16.05 17.83
N LYS A 832 -35.38 -16.42 16.59
CA LYS A 832 -36.56 -17.25 16.28
C LYS A 832 -36.23 -18.74 16.07
N GLU A 833 -34.98 -19.09 15.78
CA GLU A 833 -34.57 -20.48 15.57
C GLU A 833 -33.82 -21.04 16.79
N SER A 834 -34.34 -22.13 17.38
CA SER A 834 -33.66 -22.90 18.43
C SER A 834 -32.52 -23.75 17.84
N GLU A 835 -31.32 -23.67 18.42
CA GLU A 835 -30.10 -24.52 18.42
C GLU A 835 -29.74 -25.51 17.26
N GLU A 836 -30.59 -25.88 16.30
CA GLU A 836 -30.33 -27.02 15.39
C GLU A 836 -29.83 -26.69 13.97
N ASN A 837 -29.75 -25.41 13.55
CA ASN A 837 -29.39 -25.05 12.15
C ASN A 837 -28.18 -24.10 12.01
N LEU A 838 -27.17 -24.19 12.86
CA LEU A 838 -25.97 -23.32 12.82
C LEU A 838 -24.85 -23.79 11.86
N ALA A 839 -25.21 -24.40 10.73
CA ALA A 839 -24.23 -24.76 9.71
C ALA A 839 -24.85 -24.64 8.32
N ASP A 840 -25.02 -23.41 7.85
CA ASP A 840 -24.88 -23.03 6.42
C ASP A 840 -25.43 -21.61 6.26
N CYS A 841 -24.55 -20.61 6.35
CA CYS A 841 -24.64 -19.35 5.59
C CYS A 841 -23.44 -18.46 5.96
N TYR A 842 -22.33 -18.62 5.22
CA TYR A 842 -21.38 -17.57 4.90
C TYR A 842 -20.89 -17.77 3.47
#